data_AF-A0A914MJP9-F1
#
_entry.id   AF-A0A914MJP9-F1
#
_cell.length_a   1.000
_cell.length_b   1.000
_cell.length_c   1.000
_cell.angle_alpha   90.00
_cell.angle_beta   90.00
_cell.angle_gamma   90.00
#
_symmetry.space_group_name_H-M   'P 1'
#
loop_
_entity.id
_entity.type
_entity.pdbx_description
1 polymer ?
#
loop_
_entity_poly.entity_id
_entity_poly.type
_entity_poly.pdbx_seq_one_letter_code
_entity_poly.pdbx_strand_id
1 'polypeptide(L)'
;MIRVGFGTVAFAYGDREIRIWDLEAEDSAILRLRADRGYEASDEQVLMLSYLPKKDSICGMTSKWRLATWRRVQNNNLDENNTNIARSLIDQQWKLTSAISLNIQHVIGMAWSNNSAAFALNSGDSVQIFLSQCIEFFVDSNIQLDQIHCPKDAPIKIENVASFEVNNIIQAAYFNQHIYTLANEQLLVRTLQGTIKRSITFREIEGKPEMINVKGSWFCVASSLGYIRIYDLSESSMKLIFRSSNLRNSIPTFFKWQQIRINSAGNRVCFTLRKDDDEQISSERVYVWEAENDSQDSVAVMPSTARPKTAAIRKIELEQSRFRLPLHAPGNFFWDQNDPRLLICEAISIGNNNDGFMPNPSYLLTMFVTAEHGIQMHDLQQKSAKTDALIFVSVPYIYFLKNIEADDEDEPGGIELSISRLVIRRTLREFIGIDVNDREAIQAMLDFSFYLCIGQMDNAFKAIKFIKNDLFNIFSESVWEHMARMCVKTRRIDVARVCLGHMANARAARAIRRTIELKELPELQIARLAIELGMNEEAVRLFEKANRFDLVNQVYQAQGKWTEAFAVVEEHDRINLRHTHYNYAKQLESVGAFEKAIENYEKANTHYSDVPRMLCDEPKVLEFYTKKKAEPELYKWWAQFVESTGDMETAKSFYQNAKDFLSVVRILCHNGQFEEATLLTNQSGDRAAAFHLAMQFETQSESSKAVQFFTQAGAFSSAIRLAKENGMVDKIANLALMAGGSELAEAAEYYKNLNGHADKTVMLYHKAGMVGSALDYACKTGQFGALDLIAQELNEKSDPSVLTRAAQFFSSNQQDRTAVQLLVFAKRYNEAVQLCLKKNVIITEELDNLLTPNNLESLSSKERSTLLEQIAKCCLQQSNYHFAAKKFTQAGNKLEGH
;
A
#
# COMPACT_ATOMS: atom_id res chain seq x y z
N MET A 1 -12.69 -58.35 18.35
CA MET A 1 -13.17 -57.20 19.17
C MET A 1 -11.97 -56.32 19.48
N ILE A 2 -12.11 -54.99 19.37
CA ILE A 2 -11.07 -53.99 19.61
C ILE A 2 -11.63 -52.81 20.42
N ARG A 3 -10.77 -52.15 21.19
CA ARG A 3 -11.11 -50.91 21.91
C ARG A 3 -10.98 -49.70 20.97
N VAL A 4 -11.97 -48.83 20.96
CA VAL A 4 -12.04 -47.63 20.12
C VAL A 4 -12.15 -46.41 21.05
N GLY A 5 -11.02 -45.90 21.55
CA GLY A 5 -11.03 -44.78 22.50
C GLY A 5 -11.51 -45.15 23.92
N PHE A 6 -12.06 -44.18 24.65
CA PHE A 6 -12.63 -44.36 25.99
C PHE A 6 -14.13 -44.72 25.87
N GLY A 7 -14.62 -45.70 26.64
CA GLY A 7 -16.03 -46.09 26.61
C GLY A 7 -16.53 -46.89 25.39
N THR A 8 -15.87 -46.83 24.23
CA THR A 8 -16.38 -47.49 23.00
C THR A 8 -15.60 -48.74 22.60
N VAL A 9 -16.32 -49.77 22.12
CA VAL A 9 -15.78 -51.04 21.62
C VAL A 9 -16.32 -51.34 20.22
N ALA A 10 -15.48 -51.90 19.35
CA ALA A 10 -15.90 -52.39 18.03
C ALA A 10 -15.62 -53.88 17.87
N PHE A 11 -16.51 -54.60 17.19
CA PHE A 11 -16.33 -56.03 16.91
C PHE A 11 -16.86 -56.40 15.52
N ALA A 12 -16.18 -57.36 14.90
CA ALA A 12 -16.55 -57.98 13.64
C ALA A 12 -16.81 -59.48 13.91
N TYR A 13 -17.85 -60.03 13.30
CA TYR A 13 -18.26 -61.44 13.44
C TYR A 13 -18.10 -62.23 12.13
N GLY A 14 -17.08 -61.93 11.31
CA GLY A 14 -16.95 -62.57 9.99
C GLY A 14 -18.14 -62.26 9.07
N ASP A 15 -18.77 -61.10 9.25
CA ASP A 15 -19.86 -60.60 8.44
C ASP A 15 -19.40 -59.41 7.59
N ARG A 16 -20.25 -58.94 6.68
CA ARG A 16 -20.04 -57.73 5.86
C ARG A 16 -20.21 -56.42 6.65
N GLU A 17 -20.39 -56.52 7.96
CA GLU A 17 -20.64 -55.41 8.86
C GLU A 17 -19.81 -55.52 10.14
N ILE A 18 -19.49 -54.35 10.71
CA ILE A 18 -18.86 -54.23 12.02
C ILE A 18 -19.82 -53.51 12.94
N ARG A 19 -19.88 -53.92 14.20
CA ARG A 19 -20.71 -53.25 15.21
C ARG A 19 -19.83 -52.45 16.13
N ILE A 20 -20.27 -51.23 16.42
CA ILE A 20 -19.66 -50.34 17.40
C ILE A 20 -20.66 -50.17 18.54
N TRP A 21 -20.17 -50.29 19.76
CA TRP A 21 -20.97 -50.13 20.96
C TRP A 21 -20.29 -49.11 21.87
N ASP A 22 -21.00 -48.03 22.17
CA ASP A 22 -20.63 -47.12 23.25
C ASP A 22 -21.22 -47.63 24.56
N LEU A 23 -20.34 -48.04 25.47
CA LEU A 23 -20.71 -48.62 26.76
C LEU A 23 -21.22 -47.57 27.74
N GLU A 24 -20.91 -46.29 27.54
CA GLU A 24 -21.36 -45.20 28.43
C GLU A 24 -22.75 -44.68 28.03
N ALA A 25 -23.00 -44.59 26.72
CA ALA A 25 -24.27 -44.13 26.18
C ALA A 25 -25.33 -45.25 25.99
N GLU A 26 -24.93 -46.52 26.16
CA GLU A 26 -25.71 -47.73 25.82
C GLU A 26 -26.20 -47.76 24.35
N ASP A 27 -25.56 -47.01 23.46
CA ASP A 27 -25.94 -46.88 22.05
C ASP A 27 -25.04 -47.74 21.14
N SER A 28 -25.62 -48.32 20.10
CA SER A 28 -24.92 -49.24 19.19
C SER A 28 -25.19 -48.92 17.73
N ALA A 29 -24.14 -49.04 16.92
CA ALA A 29 -24.16 -48.71 15.50
C ALA A 29 -23.65 -49.86 14.64
N ILE A 30 -24.16 -49.95 13.42
CA ILE A 30 -23.78 -50.98 12.44
C ILE A 30 -23.12 -50.31 11.24
N LEU A 31 -21.83 -50.55 11.05
CA LEU A 31 -21.08 -50.04 9.90
C LEU A 31 -20.89 -51.13 8.85
N ARG A 32 -21.54 -50.96 7.71
CA ARG A 32 -21.54 -51.93 6.59
C ARG A 32 -20.50 -51.59 5.54
N LEU A 33 -19.86 -52.62 4.97
CA LEU A 33 -19.15 -52.48 3.70
C LEU A 33 -20.16 -52.16 2.59
N ARG A 34 -19.86 -51.17 1.75
CA ARG A 34 -20.77 -50.72 0.70
C ARG A 34 -20.19 -50.92 -0.70
N ALA A 35 -21.00 -51.37 -1.64
CA ALA A 35 -20.54 -51.67 -3.00
C ALA A 35 -20.12 -50.42 -3.79
N ASP A 36 -20.76 -49.28 -3.55
CA ASP A 36 -20.40 -47.96 -4.09
C ASP A 36 -18.97 -47.51 -3.72
N ARG A 37 -18.38 -48.11 -2.68
CA ARG A 37 -17.02 -47.82 -2.20
C ARG A 37 -15.99 -48.85 -2.65
N GLY A 38 -16.32 -49.76 -3.57
CA GLY A 38 -15.38 -50.72 -4.17
C GLY A 38 -15.28 -52.07 -3.47
N TYR A 39 -16.21 -52.39 -2.56
CA TYR A 39 -16.33 -53.71 -1.93
C TYR A 39 -17.33 -54.60 -2.68
N GLU A 40 -17.06 -55.89 -2.78
CA GLU A 40 -17.92 -56.84 -3.50
C GLU A 40 -19.28 -57.03 -2.80
N ALA A 41 -20.32 -57.23 -3.60
CA ALA A 41 -21.71 -57.15 -3.13
C ALA A 41 -22.21 -58.41 -2.38
N SER A 42 -21.60 -59.58 -2.58
CA SER A 42 -22.21 -60.84 -2.14
C SER A 42 -21.36 -61.76 -1.26
N ASP A 43 -20.05 -61.54 -1.06
CA ASP A 43 -19.19 -62.50 -0.31
C ASP A 43 -17.99 -61.88 0.46
N GLU A 44 -17.93 -60.56 0.59
CA GLU A 44 -16.80 -59.89 1.25
C GLU A 44 -17.08 -59.66 2.74
N GLN A 45 -16.35 -60.37 3.61
CA GLN A 45 -16.50 -60.37 5.08
C GLN A 45 -15.34 -59.64 5.75
N VAL A 46 -15.56 -58.97 6.89
CA VAL A 46 -14.50 -58.35 7.68
C VAL A 46 -13.93 -59.37 8.66
N LEU A 47 -12.66 -59.74 8.46
CA LEU A 47 -11.99 -60.80 9.23
C LEU A 47 -11.32 -60.28 10.50
N MET A 48 -10.78 -59.07 10.47
CA MET A 48 -9.89 -58.56 11.52
C MET A 48 -9.97 -57.04 11.58
N LEU A 49 -9.80 -56.49 12.78
CA LEU A 49 -9.98 -55.06 13.08
C LEU A 49 -8.78 -54.49 13.83
N SER A 50 -8.49 -53.21 13.60
CA SER A 50 -7.51 -52.42 14.36
C SER A 50 -7.94 -50.97 14.42
N TYR A 51 -7.54 -50.24 15.48
CA TYR A 51 -7.92 -48.85 15.71
C TYR A 51 -6.69 -47.95 15.73
N LEU A 52 -6.79 -46.78 15.09
CA LEU A 52 -5.77 -45.73 15.09
C LEU A 52 -6.27 -44.55 15.95
N PRO A 53 -5.75 -44.38 17.19
CA PRO A 53 -6.17 -43.31 18.08
C PRO A 53 -5.94 -41.90 17.53
N LYS A 54 -4.80 -41.66 16.85
CA LYS A 54 -4.43 -40.33 16.33
C LYS A 54 -5.38 -39.78 15.26
N LYS A 55 -6.04 -40.65 14.49
CA LYS A 55 -6.95 -40.27 13.39
C LYS A 55 -8.39 -40.70 13.64
N ASP A 56 -8.70 -41.15 14.86
CA ASP A 56 -10.00 -41.71 15.27
C ASP A 56 -10.64 -42.56 14.17
N SER A 57 -9.89 -43.58 13.73
CA SER A 57 -10.22 -44.41 12.56
C SER A 57 -10.13 -45.89 12.91
N ILE A 58 -11.16 -46.65 12.52
CA ILE A 58 -11.19 -48.10 12.61
C ILE A 58 -10.81 -48.67 11.25
N CYS A 59 -9.85 -49.58 11.22
CA CYS A 59 -9.47 -50.32 10.02
C CYS A 59 -9.91 -51.78 10.15
N GLY A 60 -10.40 -52.36 9.06
CA GLY A 60 -10.71 -53.78 8.97
C GLY A 60 -10.16 -54.43 7.70
N MET A 61 -9.64 -55.65 7.79
CA MET A 61 -9.26 -56.44 6.61
C MET A 61 -10.45 -57.28 6.17
N THR A 62 -10.69 -57.33 4.87
CA THR A 62 -11.72 -58.19 4.31
C THR A 62 -11.20 -59.57 3.88
N SER A 63 -12.12 -60.52 3.65
CA SER A 63 -11.84 -61.86 3.10
C SER A 63 -11.23 -61.85 1.69
N LYS A 64 -11.24 -60.68 1.02
CA LYS A 64 -10.62 -60.44 -0.29
C LYS A 64 -9.32 -59.63 -0.19
N TRP A 65 -8.75 -59.50 1.01
CA TRP A 65 -7.51 -58.75 1.28
C TRP A 65 -7.59 -57.26 0.92
N ARG A 66 -8.78 -56.68 1.09
CA ARG A 66 -8.99 -55.24 0.98
C ARG A 66 -9.02 -54.62 2.38
N LEU A 67 -8.40 -53.45 2.51
CA LEU A 67 -8.47 -52.68 3.73
C LEU A 67 -9.69 -51.77 3.69
N ALA A 68 -10.61 -51.98 4.63
CA ALA A 68 -11.69 -51.09 4.95
C ALA A 68 -11.29 -50.11 6.05
N THR A 69 -11.63 -48.84 5.92
CA THR A 69 -11.39 -47.84 6.97
C THR A 69 -12.66 -47.03 7.22
N TRP A 70 -13.07 -46.96 8.48
CA TRP A 70 -14.14 -46.10 8.97
C TRP A 70 -13.53 -44.98 9.78
N ARG A 71 -13.77 -43.74 9.40
CA ARG A 71 -13.25 -42.55 10.10
C ARG A 71 -14.38 -41.82 10.83
N ARG A 72 -14.12 -41.40 12.07
CA ARG A 72 -15.06 -40.56 12.81
C ARG A 72 -15.06 -39.13 12.24
N VAL A 73 -16.24 -38.58 11.99
CA VAL A 73 -16.44 -37.20 11.53
C VAL A 73 -16.46 -36.29 12.76
N GLN A 74 -15.50 -35.37 12.88
CA GLN A 74 -15.53 -34.31 13.88
C GLN A 74 -16.38 -33.15 13.35
N ASN A 75 -17.51 -32.88 14.00
CA ASN A 75 -18.30 -31.68 13.71
C ASN A 75 -17.67 -30.50 14.47
N ASN A 76 -16.81 -29.71 13.80
CA ASN A 76 -16.25 -28.49 14.39
C ASN A 76 -17.19 -27.27 14.31
N ASN A 77 -18.41 -27.42 13.80
CA ASN A 77 -19.42 -26.35 13.78
C ASN A 77 -20.53 -26.65 14.80
N LEU A 78 -20.31 -26.25 16.05
CA LEU A 78 -21.39 -26.08 17.01
C LEU A 78 -21.29 -24.66 17.57
N ASP A 79 -22.17 -23.79 17.07
CA ASP A 79 -22.54 -22.54 17.73
C ASP A 79 -22.94 -22.85 19.19
N GLU A 80 -22.36 -22.12 20.14
CA GLU A 80 -22.49 -22.33 21.60
C GLU A 80 -23.91 -22.15 22.17
N ASN A 81 -24.96 -22.01 21.35
CA ASN A 81 -26.30 -21.64 21.80
C ASN A 81 -27.38 -22.73 21.72
N ASN A 82 -27.04 -24.00 21.49
CA ASN A 82 -28.05 -25.08 21.50
C ASN A 82 -27.59 -26.32 22.27
N THR A 83 -27.61 -26.23 23.60
CA THR A 83 -27.24 -27.29 24.55
C THR A 83 -28.23 -28.46 24.64
N ASN A 84 -29.09 -28.70 23.64
CA ASN A 84 -30.06 -29.82 23.65
C ASN A 84 -30.08 -30.69 22.37
N ILE A 85 -29.11 -30.58 21.46
CA ILE A 85 -28.94 -31.50 20.31
C ILE A 85 -27.62 -32.31 20.42
N ALA A 86 -27.08 -32.43 21.64
CA ALA A 86 -25.91 -33.24 21.92
C ALA A 86 -26.30 -34.73 22.07
N ARG A 87 -26.44 -35.41 20.92
CA ARG A 87 -26.21 -36.86 20.71
C ARG A 87 -26.52 -37.14 19.24
N SER A 88 -25.56 -36.87 18.36
CA SER A 88 -25.63 -37.48 17.02
C SER A 88 -25.57 -38.99 17.23
N LEU A 89 -26.60 -39.72 16.74
CA LEU A 89 -26.64 -41.18 16.72
C LEU A 89 -25.28 -41.71 16.25
N ILE A 90 -24.70 -42.70 16.94
CA ILE A 90 -23.36 -43.22 16.63
C ILE A 90 -23.24 -43.62 15.15
N ASP A 91 -24.33 -44.07 14.53
CA ASP A 91 -24.42 -44.41 13.10
C ASP A 91 -24.00 -43.27 12.15
N GLN A 92 -24.20 -42.00 12.52
CA GLN A 92 -23.87 -40.84 11.67
C GLN A 92 -22.44 -40.34 11.88
N GLN A 93 -21.76 -40.80 12.93
CA GLN A 93 -20.42 -40.35 13.28
C GLN A 93 -19.34 -41.01 12.41
N TRP A 94 -19.61 -42.13 11.76
CA TRP A 94 -18.59 -42.92 11.06
C TRP A 94 -18.83 -42.98 9.56
N LYS A 95 -17.82 -42.61 8.77
CA LYS A 95 -17.86 -42.69 7.30
C LYS A 95 -16.87 -43.74 6.78
N LEU A 96 -17.36 -44.65 5.94
CA LEU A 96 -16.57 -45.65 5.23
C LEU A 96 -15.79 -45.01 4.07
N THR A 97 -14.49 -45.28 4.00
CA THR A 97 -13.63 -44.89 2.87
C THR A 97 -13.65 -45.93 1.75
N SER A 98 -13.20 -45.52 0.56
CA SER A 98 -13.00 -46.42 -0.59
C SER A 98 -12.09 -47.60 -0.24
N ALA A 99 -12.39 -48.77 -0.81
CA ALA A 99 -11.61 -49.99 -0.63
C ALA A 99 -10.19 -49.81 -1.14
N ILE A 100 -9.21 -50.24 -0.35
CA ILE A 100 -7.80 -50.32 -0.76
C ILE A 100 -7.46 -51.79 -0.93
N SER A 101 -7.29 -52.24 -2.18
CA SER A 101 -6.81 -53.58 -2.46
C SER A 101 -5.31 -53.68 -2.13
N LEU A 102 -4.94 -54.64 -1.29
CA LEU A 102 -3.55 -54.90 -0.97
C LEU A 102 -3.09 -56.08 -1.84
N ASN A 103 -1.89 -55.99 -2.42
CA ASN A 103 -1.26 -57.08 -3.18
C ASN A 103 -0.68 -58.16 -2.25
N ILE A 104 -1.32 -58.43 -1.11
CA ILE A 104 -0.92 -59.44 -0.14
C ILE A 104 -2.00 -60.51 -0.10
N GLN A 105 -1.62 -61.76 -0.37
CA GLN A 105 -2.49 -62.90 -0.13
C GLN A 105 -2.17 -63.43 1.27
N HIS A 106 -3.19 -63.65 2.10
CA HIS A 106 -3.07 -64.28 3.41
C HIS A 106 -2.48 -63.41 4.56
N VAL A 107 -3.23 -62.40 5.01
CA VAL A 107 -2.92 -61.60 6.22
C VAL A 107 -3.40 -62.31 7.48
N ILE A 108 -2.48 -62.55 8.41
CA ILE A 108 -2.71 -63.22 9.71
C ILE A 108 -2.85 -62.21 10.86
N GLY A 109 -2.30 -61.00 10.72
CA GLY A 109 -2.39 -59.97 11.76
C GLY A 109 -2.27 -58.54 11.23
N MET A 110 -2.89 -57.57 11.94
CA MET A 110 -2.74 -56.14 11.66
C MET A 110 -2.58 -55.36 12.96
N ALA A 111 -1.75 -54.33 12.95
CA ALA A 111 -1.58 -53.44 14.09
C ALA A 111 -1.21 -52.02 13.64
N TRP A 112 -1.81 -51.02 14.27
CA TRP A 112 -1.35 -49.65 14.16
C TRP A 112 -0.30 -49.35 15.23
N SER A 113 0.67 -48.51 14.89
CA SER A 113 1.59 -47.94 15.86
C SER A 113 0.84 -47.00 16.82
N ASN A 114 1.17 -47.08 18.11
CA ASN A 114 0.61 -46.18 19.13
C ASN A 114 1.23 -44.77 19.06
N ASN A 115 2.43 -44.63 18.48
CA ASN A 115 3.21 -43.39 18.48
C ASN A 115 3.35 -42.74 17.10
N SER A 116 3.17 -43.48 16.00
CA SER A 116 3.31 -42.99 14.60
C SER A 116 2.10 -43.37 13.75
N ALA A 117 1.90 -42.72 12.61
CA ALA A 117 0.86 -43.09 11.64
C ALA A 117 1.26 -44.31 10.77
N ALA A 118 2.00 -45.24 11.36
CA ALA A 118 2.50 -46.45 10.71
C ALA A 118 1.53 -47.61 10.94
N PHE A 119 1.23 -48.36 9.88
CA PHE A 119 0.34 -49.53 9.90
C PHE A 119 1.11 -50.77 9.53
N ALA A 120 1.13 -51.79 10.39
CA ALA A 120 1.79 -53.05 10.13
C ALA A 120 0.78 -54.13 9.75
N LEU A 121 1.07 -54.87 8.67
CA LEU A 121 0.35 -56.07 8.24
C LEU A 121 1.30 -57.27 8.30
N ASN A 122 0.89 -58.33 8.98
CA ASN A 122 1.62 -59.59 9.09
C ASN A 122 0.94 -60.67 8.24
N SER A 123 1.68 -61.24 7.30
CA SER A 123 1.23 -62.32 6.40
C SER A 123 1.69 -63.72 6.81
N GLY A 124 2.42 -63.85 7.92
CA GLY A 124 3.09 -65.09 8.35
C GLY A 124 4.55 -65.13 7.88
N ASP A 125 4.77 -64.86 6.59
CA ASP A 125 6.11 -64.88 5.96
C ASP A 125 6.75 -63.49 5.86
N SER A 126 5.97 -62.41 5.98
CA SER A 126 6.46 -61.03 5.97
C SER A 126 5.59 -60.07 6.79
N VAL A 127 6.23 -59.03 7.34
CA VAL A 127 5.55 -57.91 8.02
C VAL A 127 5.76 -56.64 7.19
N GLN A 128 4.69 -56.11 6.59
CA GLN A 128 4.72 -54.87 5.81
C GLN A 128 4.27 -53.69 6.66
N ILE A 129 5.07 -52.62 6.69
CA ILE A 129 4.77 -51.41 7.45
C ILE A 129 4.46 -50.27 6.46
N PHE A 130 3.21 -49.84 6.42
CA PHE A 130 2.75 -48.71 5.64
C PHE A 130 2.92 -47.42 6.44
N LEU A 131 3.71 -46.49 5.89
CA LEU A 131 3.83 -45.12 6.37
C LEU A 131 3.06 -44.21 5.42
N SER A 132 2.39 -43.17 5.92
CA SER A 132 1.57 -42.27 5.10
C SER A 132 2.37 -41.26 4.26
N GLN A 133 3.55 -41.63 3.77
CA GLN A 133 4.39 -40.80 2.92
C GLN A 133 4.75 -41.57 1.64
N CYS A 134 4.83 -40.85 0.52
CA CYS A 134 5.06 -41.40 -0.80
C CYS A 134 6.29 -42.28 -0.88
N ILE A 135 6.15 -43.36 -1.65
CA ILE A 135 7.15 -44.40 -1.85
C ILE A 135 8.20 -43.87 -2.84
N GLU A 136 9.24 -43.20 -2.33
CA GLU A 136 10.58 -43.80 -2.43
C GLU A 136 10.75 -44.55 -1.10
N PHE A 137 10.31 -45.81 -1.03
CA PHE A 137 10.59 -46.63 0.16
C PHE A 137 11.67 -47.66 -0.15
N PHE A 138 12.73 -47.55 0.64
CA PHE A 138 13.79 -48.49 0.81
C PHE A 138 13.53 -49.25 2.12
N VAL A 139 13.32 -50.58 2.04
CA VAL A 139 13.43 -51.49 3.20
C VAL A 139 14.74 -52.26 3.03
N ASP A 140 15.50 -52.35 4.12
CA ASP A 140 16.86 -52.91 4.29
C ASP A 140 17.07 -54.40 3.91
N SER A 141 16.43 -54.92 2.87
CA SER A 141 16.68 -56.28 2.31
C SER A 141 15.88 -56.62 1.05
N ASN A 142 14.90 -55.82 0.63
CA ASN A 142 13.96 -56.19 -0.44
C ASN A 142 13.69 -55.04 -1.42
N ILE A 143 13.94 -55.27 -2.72
CA ILE A 143 13.52 -54.35 -3.80
C ILE A 143 12.14 -54.79 -4.28
N GLN A 144 11.16 -53.90 -4.15
CA GLN A 144 9.85 -54.02 -4.81
C GLN A 144 9.75 -52.98 -5.92
N LEU A 145 9.53 -53.45 -7.15
CA LEU A 145 9.28 -52.61 -8.32
C LEU A 145 7.78 -52.63 -8.61
N ASP A 146 7.13 -51.51 -8.31
CA ASP A 146 5.72 -51.30 -8.61
C ASP A 146 5.56 -50.40 -9.84
N GLN A 147 4.88 -50.92 -10.87
CA GLN A 147 4.54 -50.18 -12.08
C GLN A 147 3.18 -49.51 -11.91
N ILE A 148 3.20 -48.18 -12.01
CA ILE A 148 2.03 -47.33 -11.92
C ILE A 148 1.44 -47.18 -13.32
N HIS A 149 0.31 -47.82 -13.59
CA HIS A 149 -0.48 -47.61 -14.79
C HIS A 149 -1.46 -46.45 -14.54
N CYS A 150 -1.28 -45.38 -15.32
CA CYS A 150 -2.16 -44.20 -15.29
C CYS A 150 -2.93 -44.08 -16.63
N PRO A 151 -4.00 -44.86 -16.84
CA PRO A 151 -4.89 -44.68 -17.98
C PRO A 151 -5.66 -43.35 -17.86
N LYS A 152 -5.92 -42.69 -19.01
CA LYS A 152 -6.55 -41.35 -19.05
C LYS A 152 -7.93 -41.29 -18.37
N ASP A 153 -8.66 -42.41 -18.31
CA ASP A 153 -10.06 -42.48 -17.85
C ASP A 153 -10.32 -43.55 -16.75
N ALA A 154 -9.29 -44.00 -16.02
CA ALA A 154 -9.45 -45.03 -14.99
C ALA A 154 -8.57 -44.76 -13.74
N PRO A 155 -8.92 -45.31 -12.56
CA PRO A 155 -8.13 -45.14 -11.35
C PRO A 155 -6.71 -45.70 -11.53
N ILE A 156 -5.75 -45.04 -10.88
CA ILE A 156 -4.33 -45.45 -10.88
C ILE A 156 -4.24 -46.91 -10.45
N LYS A 157 -3.71 -47.75 -11.34
CA LYS A 157 -3.51 -49.18 -11.06
C LYS A 157 -2.03 -49.41 -10.79
N ILE A 158 -1.70 -49.83 -9.58
CA ILE A 158 -0.34 -50.16 -9.17
C ILE A 158 -0.18 -51.67 -9.30
N GLU A 159 0.67 -52.11 -10.21
CA GLU A 159 0.97 -53.53 -10.44
C GLU A 159 2.41 -53.82 -10.00
N ASN A 160 2.60 -54.82 -9.14
CA ASN A 160 3.95 -55.26 -8.78
C ASN A 160 4.56 -56.01 -9.98
N VAL A 161 5.68 -55.50 -10.50
CA VAL A 161 6.39 -56.07 -11.65
C VAL A 161 7.47 -57.04 -11.21
N ALA A 162 8.11 -56.75 -10.07
CA ALA A 162 9.16 -57.57 -9.52
C ALA A 162 9.33 -57.34 -8.01
N SER A 163 9.62 -58.41 -7.28
CA SER A 163 10.05 -58.36 -5.88
C SER A 163 11.20 -59.35 -5.70
N PHE A 164 12.34 -58.89 -5.18
CA PHE A 164 13.47 -59.77 -4.93
C PHE A 164 14.37 -59.25 -3.79
N GLU A 165 14.95 -60.18 -3.05
CA GLU A 165 15.83 -59.90 -1.90
C GLU A 165 17.24 -59.52 -2.35
N VAL A 166 17.77 -58.45 -1.76
CA VAL A 166 19.14 -57.99 -1.97
C VAL A 166 19.68 -57.33 -0.71
N ASN A 167 20.85 -57.78 -0.27
CA ASN A 167 21.54 -57.24 0.90
C ASN A 167 22.34 -55.97 0.56
N ASN A 168 22.40 -55.02 1.51
CA ASN A 168 23.27 -53.83 1.50
C ASN A 168 23.12 -52.92 0.26
N ILE A 169 21.88 -52.61 -0.14
CA ILE A 169 21.64 -51.58 -1.14
C ILE A 169 21.63 -50.21 -0.48
N ILE A 170 22.20 -49.22 -1.16
CA ILE A 170 22.16 -47.81 -0.74
C ILE A 170 21.11 -47.06 -1.57
N GLN A 171 21.04 -47.34 -2.87
CA GLN A 171 20.11 -46.70 -3.80
C GLN A 171 19.80 -47.62 -4.98
N ALA A 172 18.61 -47.47 -5.58
CA ALA A 172 18.23 -48.17 -6.80
C ALA A 172 17.56 -47.24 -7.80
N ALA A 173 17.69 -47.53 -9.09
CA ALA A 173 17.01 -46.85 -10.17
C ALA A 173 16.56 -47.85 -11.24
N TYR A 174 15.48 -47.55 -11.94
CA TYR A 174 14.89 -48.43 -12.96
C TYR A 174 14.92 -47.77 -14.34
N PHE A 175 15.34 -48.51 -15.35
CA PHE A 175 15.23 -48.12 -16.75
C PHE A 175 15.18 -49.34 -17.67
N ASN A 176 14.22 -49.37 -18.60
CA ASN A 176 14.11 -50.36 -19.68
C ASN A 176 14.32 -51.83 -19.23
N GLN A 177 13.55 -52.31 -18.25
CA GLN A 177 13.64 -53.67 -17.68
C GLN A 177 14.96 -54.01 -16.95
N HIS A 178 15.77 -53.01 -16.64
CA HIS A 178 16.99 -53.14 -15.87
C HIS A 178 16.92 -52.30 -14.59
N ILE A 179 17.44 -52.88 -13.50
CA ILE A 179 17.48 -52.24 -12.19
C ILE A 179 18.95 -51.96 -11.86
N TYR A 180 19.27 -50.69 -11.74
CA TYR A 180 20.60 -50.20 -11.39
C TYR A 180 20.64 -50.05 -9.87
N THR A 181 21.40 -50.90 -9.20
CA THR A 181 21.52 -50.88 -7.74
C THR A 181 22.93 -50.48 -7.33
N LEU A 182 23.02 -49.57 -6.38
CA LEU A 182 24.24 -49.28 -5.65
C LEU A 182 24.30 -50.20 -4.44
N ALA A 183 25.11 -51.25 -4.51
CA ALA A 183 25.22 -52.23 -3.43
C ALA A 183 26.67 -52.71 -3.27
N ASN A 184 27.11 -52.94 -2.03
CA ASN A 184 28.48 -53.35 -1.71
C ASN A 184 29.56 -52.47 -2.37
N GLU A 185 29.34 -51.14 -2.36
CA GLU A 185 30.28 -50.15 -2.94
C GLU A 185 30.52 -50.32 -4.45
N GLN A 186 29.64 -51.03 -5.15
CA GLN A 186 29.68 -51.21 -6.59
C GLN A 186 28.35 -50.82 -7.22
N LEU A 187 28.43 -50.38 -8.48
CA LEU A 187 27.26 -50.16 -9.31
C LEU A 187 26.93 -51.47 -10.05
N LEU A 188 25.80 -52.07 -9.70
CA LEU A 188 25.35 -53.34 -10.26
C LEU A 188 24.11 -53.13 -11.13
N VAL A 189 24.12 -53.72 -12.32
CA VAL A 189 22.96 -53.79 -13.21
C VAL A 189 22.31 -55.15 -13.03
N ARG A 190 21.04 -55.17 -12.64
CA ARG A 190 20.25 -56.35 -12.36
C ARG A 190 19.10 -56.51 -13.35
N THR A 191 18.69 -57.75 -13.55
CA THR A 191 17.44 -58.09 -14.23
C THR A 191 16.24 -57.84 -13.29
N LEU A 192 15.02 -57.91 -13.83
CA LEU A 192 13.80 -57.85 -13.02
C LEU A 192 13.69 -59.00 -12.01
N GLN A 193 14.38 -60.12 -12.24
CA GLN A 193 14.46 -61.25 -11.31
C GLN A 193 15.56 -61.07 -10.24
N GLY A 194 16.25 -59.93 -10.22
CA GLY A 194 17.30 -59.61 -9.25
C GLY A 194 18.69 -60.17 -9.57
N THR A 195 18.86 -60.93 -10.66
CA THR A 195 20.16 -61.49 -11.06
C THR A 195 21.09 -60.40 -11.60
N ILE A 196 22.36 -60.44 -11.20
CA ILE A 196 23.37 -59.46 -11.63
C ILE A 196 23.77 -59.75 -13.07
N LYS A 197 23.43 -58.83 -13.98
CA LYS A 197 23.80 -58.88 -15.40
C LYS A 197 25.19 -58.28 -15.64
N ARG A 198 25.54 -57.21 -14.93
CA ARG A 198 26.79 -56.48 -15.11
C ARG A 198 27.19 -55.77 -13.82
N SER A 199 28.48 -55.80 -13.48
CA SER A 199 29.07 -54.91 -12.47
C SER A 199 29.91 -53.85 -13.16
N ILE A 200 29.78 -52.60 -12.71
CA ILE A 200 30.51 -51.45 -13.23
C ILE A 200 31.51 -51.02 -12.16
N THR A 201 32.78 -51.20 -12.47
CA THR A 201 33.89 -50.84 -11.59
C THR A 201 34.33 -49.40 -11.80
N PHE A 202 34.67 -48.73 -10.70
CA PHE A 202 35.24 -47.40 -10.69
C PHE A 202 36.77 -47.50 -10.52
N ARG A 203 37.50 -46.49 -11.00
CA ARG A 203 38.95 -46.44 -10.77
C ARG A 203 39.19 -46.02 -9.34
N GLU A 204 40.25 -46.50 -8.70
CA GLU A 204 40.59 -46.12 -7.32
C GLU A 204 40.71 -44.60 -7.14
N ILE A 205 41.23 -43.90 -8.16
CA ILE A 205 41.37 -42.43 -8.19
C ILE A 205 40.01 -41.71 -8.10
N GLU A 206 38.94 -42.33 -8.61
CA GLU A 206 37.60 -41.75 -8.60
C GLU A 206 36.81 -42.14 -7.35
N GLY A 207 37.27 -43.14 -6.60
CA GLY A 207 36.59 -43.65 -5.42
C GLY A 207 35.42 -44.57 -5.78
N LYS A 208 34.53 -44.76 -4.80
CA LYS A 208 33.40 -45.69 -4.87
C LYS A 208 32.15 -44.93 -5.33
N PRO A 209 31.23 -45.54 -6.11
CA PRO A 209 29.94 -44.92 -6.40
C PRO A 209 29.14 -44.71 -5.11
N GLU A 210 28.49 -43.57 -4.97
CA GLU A 210 27.79 -43.15 -3.74
C GLU A 210 26.34 -42.73 -3.98
N MET A 211 26.05 -42.06 -5.10
CA MET A 211 24.69 -41.69 -5.50
C MET A 211 24.45 -41.92 -6.98
N ILE A 212 23.21 -42.23 -7.33
CA ILE A 212 22.77 -42.47 -8.71
C ILE A 212 21.48 -41.73 -9.02
N ASN A 213 21.29 -41.33 -10.27
CA ASN A 213 19.99 -40.85 -10.74
C ASN A 213 19.79 -41.18 -12.23
N VAL A 214 18.55 -41.56 -12.59
CA VAL A 214 18.12 -41.78 -13.98
C VAL A 214 17.11 -40.69 -14.35
N LYS A 215 17.23 -40.14 -15.57
CA LYS A 215 16.17 -39.35 -16.20
C LYS A 215 16.16 -39.58 -17.71
N GLY A 216 15.03 -40.04 -18.24
CA GLY A 216 14.96 -40.47 -19.65
C GLY A 216 15.99 -41.57 -19.91
N SER A 217 16.72 -41.48 -21.03
CA SER A 217 17.84 -42.38 -21.35
C SER A 217 19.14 -42.05 -20.61
N TRP A 218 19.18 -40.97 -19.82
CA TRP A 218 20.40 -40.49 -19.19
C TRP A 218 20.54 -41.00 -17.76
N PHE A 219 21.74 -41.40 -17.40
CA PHE A 219 22.06 -41.91 -16.08
C PHE A 219 23.31 -41.27 -15.52
N CYS A 220 23.22 -40.66 -14.34
CA CYS A 220 24.37 -40.11 -13.65
C CYS A 220 24.74 -40.92 -12.40
N VAL A 221 26.04 -40.97 -12.15
CA VAL A 221 26.63 -41.60 -10.96
C VAL A 221 27.63 -40.64 -10.36
N ALA A 222 27.45 -40.35 -9.07
CA ALA A 222 28.39 -39.56 -8.28
C ALA A 222 29.26 -40.49 -7.42
N SER A 223 30.55 -40.20 -7.35
CA SER A 223 31.54 -40.99 -6.62
C SER A 223 32.01 -40.31 -5.34
N SER A 224 32.50 -41.10 -4.39
CA SER A 224 32.92 -40.67 -3.06
C SER A 224 34.10 -39.67 -3.05
N LEU A 225 34.89 -39.62 -4.13
CA LEU A 225 36.00 -38.66 -4.28
C LEU A 225 35.63 -37.44 -5.14
N GLY A 226 34.34 -37.19 -5.37
CA GLY A 226 33.88 -35.95 -6.01
C GLY A 226 33.83 -36.01 -7.54
N TYR A 227 33.71 -37.19 -8.16
CA TYR A 227 33.54 -37.31 -9.61
C TYR A 227 32.09 -37.61 -9.97
N ILE A 228 31.64 -37.11 -11.12
CA ILE A 228 30.35 -37.43 -11.73
C ILE A 228 30.61 -38.10 -13.08
N ARG A 229 29.93 -39.22 -13.32
CA ARG A 229 29.90 -39.91 -14.62
C ARG A 229 28.50 -39.86 -15.20
N ILE A 230 28.39 -39.53 -16.49
CA ILE A 230 27.13 -39.58 -17.23
C ILE A 230 27.21 -40.71 -18.25
N TYR A 231 26.19 -41.55 -18.23
CA TYR A 231 25.99 -42.66 -19.14
C TYR A 231 24.74 -42.45 -19.97
N ASP A 232 24.78 -42.89 -21.22
CA ASP A 232 23.59 -43.07 -22.04
C ASP A 232 23.15 -44.55 -22.00
N LEU A 233 21.87 -44.73 -21.72
CA LEU A 233 21.16 -46.01 -21.60
C LEU A 233 20.32 -46.32 -22.85
N SER A 234 20.31 -45.45 -23.87
CA SER A 234 19.58 -45.67 -25.13
C SER A 234 20.05 -46.94 -25.86
N GLU A 235 21.37 -47.18 -25.85
CA GLU A 235 21.98 -48.39 -26.37
C GLU A 235 21.94 -49.52 -25.33
N SER A 236 21.78 -50.77 -25.79
CA SER A 236 21.80 -51.96 -24.92
C SER A 236 23.09 -52.08 -24.09
N SER A 237 24.17 -51.45 -24.55
CA SER A 237 25.42 -51.26 -23.82
C SER A 237 25.48 -49.85 -23.23
N MET A 238 25.22 -49.75 -21.92
CA MET A 238 25.47 -48.53 -21.13
C MET A 238 26.84 -47.91 -21.47
N LYS A 239 26.82 -46.74 -22.13
CA LYS A 239 28.01 -46.08 -22.68
C LYS A 239 28.33 -44.83 -21.85
N LEU A 240 29.57 -44.71 -21.41
CA LEU A 240 30.06 -43.51 -20.71
C LEU A 240 30.25 -42.39 -21.74
N ILE A 241 29.62 -41.24 -21.52
CA ILE A 241 29.75 -40.07 -22.40
C ILE A 241 30.59 -38.99 -21.74
N PHE A 242 30.25 -38.60 -20.52
CA PHE A 242 30.96 -37.55 -19.80
C PHE A 242 31.52 -38.02 -18.47
N ARG A 243 32.63 -37.40 -18.07
CA ARG A 243 33.26 -37.57 -16.76
C ARG A 243 33.74 -36.21 -16.29
N SER A 244 33.31 -35.81 -15.09
CA SER A 244 33.74 -34.54 -14.50
C SER A 244 35.21 -34.55 -14.11
N SER A 245 35.78 -33.36 -13.96
CA SER A 245 36.95 -33.17 -13.10
C SER A 245 36.61 -33.42 -11.63
N ASN A 246 37.64 -33.42 -10.77
CA ASN A 246 37.45 -33.65 -9.34
C ASN A 246 36.78 -32.43 -8.68
N LEU A 247 35.48 -32.54 -8.40
CA LEU A 247 34.68 -31.46 -7.81
C LEU A 247 35.04 -31.19 -6.34
N ARG A 248 35.69 -32.13 -5.66
CA ARG A 248 36.20 -31.91 -4.30
C ARG A 248 37.35 -30.89 -4.29
N ASN A 249 38.10 -30.78 -5.39
CA ASN A 249 39.14 -29.76 -5.53
C ASN A 249 38.56 -28.37 -5.87
N SER A 250 37.44 -28.32 -6.63
CA SER A 250 36.78 -27.06 -6.98
C SER A 250 35.89 -26.51 -5.85
N ILE A 251 35.37 -27.38 -4.98
CA ILE A 251 34.45 -27.02 -3.89
C ILE A 251 35.14 -27.27 -2.53
N PRO A 252 35.62 -26.21 -1.84
CA PRO A 252 36.31 -26.35 -0.55
C PRO A 252 35.44 -26.96 0.57
N THR A 253 34.12 -26.79 0.49
CA THR A 253 33.14 -27.29 1.48
C THR A 253 32.60 -28.68 1.14
N PHE A 254 33.22 -29.40 0.22
CA PHE A 254 32.76 -30.72 -0.18
C PHE A 254 33.05 -31.75 0.91
N PHE A 255 32.00 -32.25 1.57
CA PHE A 255 32.10 -33.38 2.49
C PHE A 255 31.48 -34.65 1.87
N LYS A 256 30.15 -34.67 1.75
CA LYS A 256 29.36 -35.81 1.26
C LYS A 256 28.26 -35.35 0.31
N TRP A 257 27.87 -36.20 -0.65
CA TRP A 257 26.71 -35.93 -1.51
C TRP A 257 25.42 -35.99 -0.69
N GLN A 258 24.48 -35.08 -0.97
CA GLN A 258 23.14 -35.09 -0.37
C GLN A 258 22.06 -35.47 -1.39
N GLN A 259 22.11 -34.90 -2.59
CA GLN A 259 21.18 -35.22 -3.67
C GLN A 259 21.85 -34.94 -5.02
N ILE A 260 21.55 -35.77 -6.04
CA ILE A 260 21.99 -35.56 -7.42
C ILE A 260 20.81 -35.77 -8.38
N ARG A 261 20.68 -34.92 -9.40
CA ARG A 261 19.67 -35.06 -10.47
C ARG A 261 20.21 -34.62 -11.83
N ILE A 262 20.07 -35.46 -12.84
CA ILE A 262 20.45 -35.15 -14.24
C ILE A 262 19.28 -34.53 -15.01
N ASN A 263 19.57 -33.63 -15.95
CA ASN A 263 18.55 -33.03 -16.82
C ASN A 263 18.13 -33.96 -17.97
N SER A 264 17.07 -33.60 -18.70
CA SER A 264 16.52 -34.43 -19.79
C SER A 264 17.44 -34.54 -21.02
N ALA A 265 18.36 -33.58 -21.21
CA ALA A 265 19.34 -33.60 -22.30
C ALA A 265 20.64 -34.34 -21.96
N GLY A 266 20.85 -34.72 -20.70
CA GLY A 266 22.04 -35.47 -20.27
C GLY A 266 23.34 -34.67 -20.23
N ASN A 267 23.28 -33.34 -20.32
CA ASN A 267 24.47 -32.48 -20.34
C ASN A 267 24.67 -31.68 -19.05
N ARG A 268 23.72 -31.70 -18.11
CA ARG A 268 23.82 -30.99 -16.82
C ARG A 268 23.36 -31.83 -15.65
N VAL A 269 24.08 -31.73 -14.54
CA VAL A 269 23.75 -32.40 -13.27
C VAL A 269 23.65 -31.37 -12.17
N CYS A 270 22.49 -31.32 -11.51
CA CYS A 270 22.25 -30.52 -10.32
C CYS A 270 22.53 -31.35 -9.08
N PHE A 271 23.19 -30.78 -8.06
CA PHE A 271 23.48 -31.47 -6.82
C PHE A 271 23.56 -30.53 -5.61
N THR A 272 23.38 -31.11 -4.42
CA THR A 272 23.61 -30.49 -3.11
C THR A 272 24.56 -31.35 -2.29
N LEU A 273 25.21 -30.73 -1.31
CA LEU A 273 26.25 -31.36 -0.48
C LEU A 273 25.85 -31.28 1.00
N ARG A 274 26.47 -32.10 1.85
CA ARG A 274 26.41 -31.90 3.31
C ARG A 274 27.66 -31.15 3.77
N LYS A 275 27.54 -30.35 4.84
CA LYS A 275 28.65 -29.60 5.45
C LYS A 275 29.00 -30.23 6.81
N ASP A 276 30.25 -30.67 6.97
CA ASP A 276 30.85 -31.30 8.17
C ASP A 276 30.05 -32.45 8.84
N ASP A 277 30.70 -33.19 9.76
CA ASP A 277 30.08 -34.33 10.47
C ASP A 277 29.14 -33.90 11.61
N ASP A 278 29.32 -32.69 12.17
CA ASP A 278 28.73 -32.29 13.46
C ASP A 278 27.43 -31.46 13.38
N GLU A 279 26.97 -31.05 12.20
CA GLU A 279 25.68 -30.34 12.05
C GLU A 279 24.72 -31.07 11.08
N GLN A 280 23.45 -31.16 11.47
CA GLN A 280 22.32 -31.63 10.65
C GLN A 280 21.92 -30.62 9.55
N ILE A 281 22.81 -29.68 9.21
CA ILE A 281 22.51 -28.57 8.29
C ILE A 281 22.96 -28.97 6.88
N SER A 282 21.98 -29.10 5.98
CA SER A 282 22.16 -29.29 4.53
C SER A 282 22.97 -28.14 3.92
N SER A 283 23.71 -28.35 2.82
CA SER A 283 24.51 -27.29 2.20
C SER A 283 23.67 -26.06 1.90
N GLU A 284 24.24 -24.90 2.12
CA GLU A 284 23.66 -23.59 1.86
C GLU A 284 23.46 -23.29 0.35
N ARG A 285 23.85 -24.21 -0.55
CA ARG A 285 23.96 -23.94 -1.98
C ARG A 285 23.46 -25.09 -2.85
N VAL A 286 22.89 -24.74 -4.00
CA VAL A 286 22.62 -25.66 -5.10
C VAL A 286 23.71 -25.49 -6.14
N TYR A 287 24.31 -26.60 -6.57
CA TYR A 287 25.37 -26.62 -7.58
C TYR A 287 24.84 -27.22 -8.87
N VAL A 288 25.30 -26.68 -10.00
CA VAL A 288 25.05 -27.26 -11.33
C VAL A 288 26.38 -27.47 -12.03
N TRP A 289 26.65 -28.71 -12.41
CA TRP A 289 27.79 -29.08 -13.25
C TRP A 289 27.31 -29.24 -14.69
N GLU A 290 28.01 -28.58 -15.62
CA GLU A 290 27.80 -28.70 -17.05
C GLU A 290 28.91 -29.56 -17.67
N ALA A 291 28.49 -30.64 -18.32
CA ALA A 291 29.37 -31.73 -18.70
C ALA A 291 30.26 -31.44 -19.92
N GLU A 292 29.79 -30.61 -20.86
CA GLU A 292 30.52 -30.29 -22.10
C GLU A 292 31.71 -29.37 -21.85
N ASN A 293 31.52 -28.35 -21.01
CA ASN A 293 32.56 -27.36 -20.67
C ASN A 293 33.35 -27.74 -19.41
N ASP A 294 32.95 -28.82 -18.72
CA ASP A 294 33.41 -29.20 -17.38
C ASP A 294 33.40 -28.01 -16.40
N SER A 295 32.38 -27.17 -16.52
CA SER A 295 32.19 -25.96 -15.73
C SER A 295 31.21 -26.21 -14.58
N GLN A 296 31.34 -25.43 -13.52
CA GLN A 296 30.51 -25.54 -12.33
C GLN A 296 29.99 -24.17 -11.92
N ASP A 297 28.67 -24.05 -11.86
CA ASP A 297 27.97 -22.88 -11.30
C ASP A 297 27.31 -23.25 -9.96
N SER A 298 27.09 -22.23 -9.12
CA SER A 298 26.41 -22.42 -7.84
C SER A 298 25.54 -21.24 -7.48
N VAL A 299 24.39 -21.52 -6.88
CA VAL A 299 23.50 -20.51 -6.28
C VAL A 299 23.45 -20.74 -4.78
N ALA A 300 23.74 -19.69 -4.01
CA ALA A 300 23.65 -19.72 -2.57
C ALA A 300 22.24 -19.31 -2.11
N VAL A 301 21.65 -20.12 -1.24
CA VAL A 301 20.40 -19.81 -0.53
C VAL A 301 20.71 -18.89 0.66
N MET A 302 21.87 -19.09 1.32
CA MET A 302 22.34 -18.30 2.48
C MET A 302 23.38 -17.22 2.11
N PRO A 303 23.54 -16.14 2.89
CA PRO A 303 24.56 -15.12 2.66
C PRO A 303 25.99 -15.64 2.92
N SER A 304 26.92 -15.26 2.03
CA SER A 304 28.36 -15.38 2.27
C SER A 304 28.79 -14.34 3.32
N THR A 305 29.52 -14.75 4.36
CA THR A 305 30.16 -13.84 5.33
C THR A 305 31.33 -13.04 4.72
N ALA A 306 31.76 -13.38 3.50
CA ALA A 306 32.86 -12.71 2.82
C ALA A 306 32.39 -11.50 2.00
N ARG A 307 33.07 -10.35 2.19
CA ARG A 307 32.84 -9.10 1.46
C ARG A 307 33.17 -9.28 -0.04
N PRO A 308 32.29 -8.88 -0.97
CA PRO A 308 32.54 -9.00 -2.41
C PRO A 308 33.71 -8.14 -2.88
N LYS A 309 34.65 -8.77 -3.58
CA LYS A 309 35.94 -8.18 -3.97
C LYS A 309 35.89 -7.24 -5.18
N THR A 310 34.83 -7.27 -6.00
CA THR A 310 34.74 -6.49 -7.26
C THR A 310 33.35 -5.90 -7.51
N ALA A 311 33.30 -4.80 -8.26
CA ALA A 311 32.07 -4.05 -8.58
C ALA A 311 31.08 -4.84 -9.47
N ALA A 312 31.57 -5.70 -10.37
CA ALA A 312 30.72 -6.60 -11.17
C ALA A 312 30.03 -7.66 -10.29
N ILE A 313 30.76 -8.23 -9.33
CA ILE A 313 30.19 -9.14 -8.33
C ILE A 313 29.17 -8.38 -7.49
N ARG A 314 29.46 -7.15 -7.04
CA ARG A 314 28.46 -6.33 -6.31
C ARG A 314 27.18 -6.08 -7.10
N LYS A 315 27.26 -5.89 -8.42
CA LYS A 315 26.09 -5.67 -9.29
C LYS A 315 25.26 -6.96 -9.43
N ILE A 316 25.92 -8.09 -9.64
CA ILE A 316 25.31 -9.43 -9.67
C ILE A 316 24.71 -9.77 -8.30
N GLU A 317 25.39 -9.45 -7.20
CA GLU A 317 24.89 -9.65 -5.83
C GLU A 317 23.71 -8.73 -5.49
N LEU A 318 23.66 -7.52 -6.04
CA LEU A 318 22.52 -6.62 -5.87
C LEU A 318 21.28 -7.16 -6.58
N GLU A 319 21.44 -7.74 -7.78
CA GLU A 319 20.37 -8.37 -8.55
C GLU A 319 19.92 -9.71 -7.94
N GLN A 320 20.86 -10.49 -7.38
CA GLN A 320 20.59 -11.75 -6.67
C GLN A 320 20.09 -11.56 -5.23
N SER A 321 20.18 -10.36 -4.65
CA SER A 321 19.78 -10.08 -3.27
C SER A 321 18.32 -10.46 -2.94
N ARG A 322 17.43 -10.44 -3.94
CA ARG A 322 16.00 -10.79 -3.80
C ARG A 322 15.72 -12.29 -3.66
N PHE A 323 16.65 -13.13 -4.10
CA PHE A 323 16.51 -14.59 -4.09
C PHE A 323 17.34 -15.24 -2.99
N ARG A 324 18.09 -14.43 -2.24
CA ARG A 324 18.81 -14.88 -1.04
C ARG A 324 17.81 -14.99 0.09
N LEU A 325 17.69 -16.19 0.64
CA LEU A 325 16.80 -16.53 1.73
C LEU A 325 17.67 -16.95 2.93
N PRO A 326 18.07 -16.00 3.80
CA PRO A 326 19.09 -16.23 4.83
C PRO A 326 18.70 -17.21 5.94
N LEU A 327 17.44 -17.64 5.97
CA LEU A 327 16.87 -18.56 6.94
C LEU A 327 16.28 -19.79 6.24
N HIS A 328 16.79 -20.14 5.06
CA HIS A 328 16.29 -21.25 4.26
C HIS A 328 17.42 -22.12 3.71
N ALA A 329 17.16 -23.42 3.62
CA ALA A 329 18.03 -24.43 3.04
C ALA A 329 17.42 -24.99 1.76
N PRO A 330 18.25 -25.44 0.79
CA PRO A 330 17.73 -26.15 -0.38
C PRO A 330 17.13 -27.50 0.04
N GLY A 331 15.86 -27.69 -0.32
CA GLY A 331 15.13 -28.95 -0.22
C GLY A 331 15.21 -29.76 -1.50
N ASN A 332 14.12 -30.41 -1.88
CA ASN A 332 14.06 -31.19 -3.11
C ASN A 332 14.15 -30.29 -4.35
N PHE A 333 14.88 -30.75 -5.37
CA PHE A 333 14.95 -30.08 -6.67
C PHE A 333 14.76 -31.06 -7.82
N PHE A 334 14.10 -30.58 -8.88
CA PHE A 334 13.80 -31.36 -10.08
C PHE A 334 13.95 -30.51 -11.34
N TRP A 335 14.58 -31.10 -12.35
CA TRP A 335 14.57 -30.59 -13.71
C TRP A 335 13.22 -30.86 -14.37
N ASP A 336 12.78 -29.98 -15.26
CA ASP A 336 11.58 -30.22 -16.08
C ASP A 336 11.75 -31.43 -17.02
N GLN A 337 10.67 -32.20 -17.24
CA GLN A 337 10.72 -33.37 -18.11
C GLN A 337 11.05 -33.06 -19.57
N ASN A 338 10.50 -31.96 -20.09
CA ASN A 338 10.56 -31.65 -21.51
C ASN A 338 11.67 -30.66 -21.81
N ASP A 339 11.79 -29.57 -21.03
CA ASP A 339 12.80 -28.54 -21.22
C ASP A 339 14.04 -28.79 -20.34
N PRO A 340 15.22 -29.05 -20.95
CA PRO A 340 16.44 -29.35 -20.21
C PRO A 340 17.05 -28.14 -19.47
N ARG A 341 16.52 -26.92 -19.69
CA ARG A 341 17.01 -25.68 -19.10
C ARG A 341 16.31 -25.35 -17.77
N LEU A 342 15.08 -25.81 -17.55
CA LEU A 342 14.29 -25.40 -16.38
C LEU A 342 14.58 -26.28 -15.16
N LEU A 343 14.96 -25.65 -14.06
CA LEU A 343 15.22 -26.27 -12.76
C LEU A 343 14.34 -25.61 -11.69
N ILE A 344 13.66 -26.43 -10.89
CA ILE A 344 12.86 -25.96 -9.76
C ILE A 344 13.43 -26.55 -8.48
N CYS A 345 13.64 -25.70 -7.47
CA CYS A 345 14.19 -26.07 -6.18
C CYS A 345 13.29 -25.57 -5.05
N GLU A 346 13.07 -26.41 -4.04
CA GLU A 346 12.44 -25.97 -2.79
C GLU A 346 13.45 -25.25 -1.89
N ALA A 347 13.03 -24.16 -1.26
CA ALA A 347 13.76 -23.48 -0.21
C ALA A 347 12.98 -23.65 1.11
N ILE A 348 13.45 -24.56 1.95
CA ILE A 348 12.80 -24.96 3.21
C ILE A 348 13.33 -24.07 4.33
N SER A 349 12.44 -23.54 5.18
CA SER A 349 12.91 -22.69 6.28
C SER A 349 13.69 -23.47 7.34
N ILE A 350 14.80 -22.89 7.79
CA ILE A 350 15.65 -23.32 8.89
C ILE A 350 15.22 -22.50 10.12
N GLY A 351 14.21 -22.96 10.84
CA GLY A 351 13.76 -22.35 12.10
C GLY A 351 13.43 -23.42 13.13
N ASN A 352 13.98 -23.29 14.34
CA ASN A 352 13.55 -24.13 15.46
C ASN A 352 12.14 -23.70 15.86
N ASN A 353 11.19 -24.63 15.86
CA ASN A 353 9.81 -24.43 16.32
C ASN A 353 9.67 -24.00 17.81
N ASN A 354 10.76 -23.63 18.48
CA ASN A 354 10.85 -23.44 19.94
C ASN A 354 10.72 -21.97 20.39
N ASP A 355 10.76 -20.97 19.49
CA ASP A 355 10.80 -19.55 19.88
C ASP A 355 9.43 -18.83 19.93
N GLY A 356 8.30 -19.56 19.84
CA GLY A 356 6.96 -18.96 19.97
C GLY A 356 6.55 -18.00 18.83
N PHE A 357 7.43 -17.76 17.86
CA PHE A 357 7.12 -17.07 16.60
C PHE A 357 6.59 -18.07 15.56
N MET A 358 5.65 -17.62 14.72
CA MET A 358 5.16 -18.38 13.55
C MET A 358 6.34 -18.88 12.70
N PRO A 359 6.35 -20.15 12.27
CA PRO A 359 7.41 -20.68 11.42
C PRO A 359 7.45 -19.93 10.08
N ASN A 360 8.65 -19.53 9.64
CA ASN A 360 8.83 -18.85 8.37
C ASN A 360 8.35 -19.76 7.21
N PRO A 361 7.65 -19.20 6.20
CA PRO A 361 7.12 -20.01 5.12
C PRO A 361 8.24 -20.54 4.21
N SER A 362 8.05 -21.76 3.69
CA SER A 362 8.91 -22.33 2.66
C SER A 362 8.60 -21.73 1.29
N TYR A 363 9.59 -21.69 0.41
CA TYR A 363 9.49 -21.11 -0.93
C TYR A 363 9.84 -22.13 -2.02
N LEU A 364 9.39 -21.83 -3.24
CA LEU A 364 9.73 -22.52 -4.47
C LEU A 364 10.51 -21.56 -5.36
N LEU A 365 11.68 -22.00 -5.79
CA LEU A 365 12.62 -21.24 -6.59
C LEU A 365 12.71 -21.82 -7.99
N THR A 366 12.30 -21.02 -8.98
CA THR A 366 12.35 -21.40 -10.40
C THR A 366 13.57 -20.75 -11.05
N MET A 367 14.38 -21.54 -11.77
CA MET A 367 15.62 -21.12 -12.39
C MET A 367 15.75 -21.68 -13.79
N PHE A 368 16.36 -20.90 -14.69
CA PHE A 368 16.82 -21.37 -15.99
C PHE A 368 18.33 -21.55 -15.95
N VAL A 369 18.81 -22.68 -16.46
CA VAL A 369 20.24 -22.99 -16.52
C VAL A 369 20.63 -23.19 -17.98
N THR A 370 21.61 -22.41 -18.46
CA THR A 370 22.16 -22.52 -19.80
C THR A 370 23.68 -22.39 -19.81
N ALA A 371 24.33 -22.88 -20.87
CA ALA A 371 25.78 -22.85 -21.02
C ALA A 371 26.30 -21.41 -21.12
N GLU A 372 25.58 -20.56 -21.86
CA GLU A 372 26.01 -19.19 -22.17
C GLU A 372 25.78 -18.21 -21.01
N HIS A 373 24.72 -18.42 -20.22
CA HIS A 373 24.28 -17.47 -19.21
C HIS A 373 24.30 -18.03 -17.78
N GLY A 374 24.74 -19.29 -17.59
CA GLY A 374 24.77 -19.95 -16.29
C GLY A 374 23.38 -20.09 -15.68
N ILE A 375 23.29 -19.95 -14.35
CA ILE A 375 22.03 -20.02 -13.60
C ILE A 375 21.36 -18.65 -13.55
N GLN A 376 20.21 -18.54 -14.20
CA GLN A 376 19.35 -17.35 -14.25
C GLN A 376 18.11 -17.55 -13.37
N MET A 377 17.93 -16.63 -12.42
CA MET A 377 16.84 -16.70 -11.46
C MET A 377 15.55 -16.15 -12.08
N HIS A 378 14.49 -16.95 -12.08
CA HIS A 378 13.23 -16.58 -12.72
C HIS A 378 12.21 -16.06 -11.70
N ASP A 379 11.70 -16.93 -10.83
CA ASP A 379 10.65 -16.59 -9.88
C ASP A 379 10.85 -17.22 -8.51
N LEU A 380 10.26 -16.59 -7.50
CA LEU A 380 10.25 -17.03 -6.11
C LEU A 380 8.79 -17.02 -5.63
N GLN A 381 8.24 -18.20 -5.34
CA GLN A 381 6.84 -18.34 -4.93
C GLN A 381 6.77 -18.95 -3.55
N GLN A 382 5.87 -18.43 -2.70
CA GLN A 382 5.58 -19.08 -1.43
C GLN A 382 4.90 -20.43 -1.69
N LYS A 383 5.35 -21.45 -0.95
CA LYS A 383 4.77 -22.79 -0.96
C LYS A 383 3.42 -22.78 -0.23
N SER A 384 2.43 -23.45 -0.80
CA SER A 384 1.08 -23.53 -0.21
C SER A 384 1.10 -24.40 1.04
N ALA A 385 0.30 -24.03 2.04
CA ALA A 385 0.15 -24.82 3.28
C ALA A 385 -0.38 -26.24 3.02
N LYS A 386 -1.07 -26.44 1.88
CA LYS A 386 -1.57 -27.74 1.40
C LYS A 386 -0.49 -28.64 0.82
N THR A 387 0.72 -28.12 0.57
CA THR A 387 1.80 -28.84 -0.11
C THR A 387 2.96 -29.15 0.83
N ASP A 388 3.45 -30.39 0.83
CA ASP A 388 4.46 -30.88 1.78
C ASP A 388 5.85 -31.07 1.16
N ALA A 389 6.02 -31.84 0.08
CA ALA A 389 7.31 -31.99 -0.62
C ALA A 389 7.15 -32.03 -2.14
N LEU A 390 8.09 -31.43 -2.87
CA LEU A 390 8.15 -31.47 -4.33
C LEU A 390 8.54 -32.88 -4.78
N ILE A 391 7.76 -33.43 -5.70
CA ILE A 391 7.96 -34.79 -6.23
C ILE A 391 8.43 -34.73 -7.67
N PHE A 392 7.85 -33.84 -8.47
CA PHE A 392 7.98 -33.91 -9.92
C PHE A 392 7.62 -32.58 -10.60
N VAL A 393 8.29 -32.31 -11.72
CA VAL A 393 8.08 -31.12 -12.54
C VAL A 393 7.89 -31.56 -13.99
N SER A 394 6.75 -31.17 -14.56
CA SER A 394 6.42 -31.32 -15.98
C SER A 394 5.55 -30.16 -16.40
N VAL A 395 6.18 -29.08 -16.87
CA VAL A 395 5.52 -27.85 -17.31
C VAL A 395 4.37 -28.21 -18.27
N PRO A 396 3.14 -27.69 -18.03
CA PRO A 396 2.81 -26.54 -17.17
C PRO A 396 2.60 -26.84 -15.68
N TYR A 397 2.83 -28.08 -15.24
CA TYR A 397 2.45 -28.56 -13.91
C TYR A 397 3.64 -28.89 -13.00
N ILE A 398 3.42 -28.63 -11.71
CA ILE A 398 4.30 -29.03 -10.61
C ILE A 398 3.51 -29.93 -9.67
N TYR A 399 4.12 -31.02 -9.23
CA TYR A 399 3.46 -32.03 -8.42
C TYR A 399 4.08 -32.07 -7.02
N PHE A 400 3.22 -31.97 -6.02
CA PHE A 400 3.57 -31.97 -4.60
C PHE A 400 2.86 -33.09 -3.86
N LEU A 401 3.47 -33.51 -2.75
CA LEU A 401 2.76 -34.26 -1.71
C LEU A 401 1.72 -33.37 -1.05
N LYS A 402 0.53 -33.92 -0.83
CA LYS A 402 -0.53 -33.24 -0.09
C LYS A 402 -0.23 -33.28 1.40
N ASN A 403 -0.20 -32.11 2.03
CA ASN A 403 -0.25 -32.00 3.47
C ASN A 403 -1.66 -32.38 3.94
N ILE A 404 -1.75 -33.48 4.69
CA ILE A 404 -3.02 -34.08 5.11
C ILE A 404 -3.65 -33.28 6.27
N GLU A 405 -2.89 -32.40 6.93
CA GLU A 405 -3.32 -31.61 8.08
C GLU A 405 -3.97 -30.27 7.69
N ALA A 406 -3.87 -29.86 6.43
CA ALA A 406 -4.46 -28.61 5.93
C ALA A 406 -5.90 -28.81 5.47
N ASP A 407 -6.79 -27.86 5.79
CA ASP A 407 -8.21 -27.90 5.42
C ASP A 407 -8.43 -27.94 3.89
N ASP A 408 -9.43 -28.72 3.48
CA ASP A 408 -9.78 -29.02 2.08
C ASP A 408 -10.61 -27.91 1.40
N GLU A 409 -10.62 -26.67 1.90
CA GLU A 409 -11.32 -25.58 1.23
C GLU A 409 -10.58 -25.20 -0.06
N ASP A 410 -11.15 -25.51 -1.22
CA ASP A 410 -10.58 -25.19 -2.53
C ASP A 410 -10.28 -23.67 -2.62
N GLU A 411 -9.05 -23.31 -2.99
CA GLU A 411 -8.71 -21.90 -3.18
C GLU A 411 -9.49 -21.34 -4.38
N PRO A 412 -10.08 -20.14 -4.28
CA PRO A 412 -10.73 -19.49 -5.40
C PRO A 412 -9.69 -19.16 -6.48
N GLY A 413 -9.67 -19.94 -7.57
CA GLY A 413 -8.77 -19.70 -8.71
C GLY A 413 -8.28 -20.93 -9.46
N GLY A 414 -8.53 -22.16 -8.99
CA GLY A 414 -8.25 -23.40 -9.74
C GLY A 414 -6.77 -23.69 -10.03
N ILE A 415 -5.85 -23.00 -9.35
CA ILE A 415 -4.40 -23.13 -9.56
C ILE A 415 -3.88 -24.46 -9.00
N GLU A 416 -4.37 -24.88 -7.85
CA GLU A 416 -4.03 -26.14 -7.18
C GLU A 416 -5.21 -27.12 -7.28
N LEU A 417 -4.95 -28.31 -7.79
CA LEU A 417 -5.94 -29.38 -7.97
C LEU A 417 -5.45 -30.66 -7.30
N SER A 418 -6.24 -31.20 -6.38
CA SER A 418 -5.97 -32.51 -5.78
C SER A 418 -6.23 -33.60 -6.82
N ILE A 419 -5.17 -34.24 -7.33
CA ILE A 419 -5.32 -35.39 -8.25
C ILE A 419 -5.72 -36.64 -7.47
N SER A 420 -5.12 -36.82 -6.29
CA SER A 420 -5.37 -37.96 -5.43
C SER A 420 -5.31 -37.54 -3.96
N ARG A 421 -5.59 -38.49 -3.06
CA ARG A 421 -5.49 -38.27 -1.60
C ARG A 421 -4.11 -37.77 -1.15
N LEU A 422 -3.05 -38.08 -1.88
CA LEU A 422 -1.66 -37.81 -1.49
C LEU A 422 -0.94 -36.85 -2.44
N VAL A 423 -1.54 -36.50 -3.58
CA VAL A 423 -0.86 -35.72 -4.63
C VAL A 423 -1.70 -34.51 -5.02
N ILE A 424 -1.07 -33.34 -4.94
CA ILE A 424 -1.58 -32.08 -5.46
C ILE A 424 -0.80 -31.70 -6.71
N ARG A 425 -1.54 -31.29 -7.74
CA ARG A 425 -1.01 -30.67 -8.95
C ARG A 425 -1.22 -29.18 -8.87
N ARG A 426 -0.15 -28.42 -9.04
CA ARG A 426 -0.18 -26.97 -9.14
C ARG A 426 0.17 -26.55 -10.57
N THR A 427 -0.65 -25.69 -11.15
CA THR A 427 -0.37 -25.07 -12.45
C THR A 427 0.55 -23.87 -12.23
N LEU A 428 1.63 -23.77 -13.01
CA LEU A 428 2.47 -22.58 -13.02
C LEU A 428 1.65 -21.38 -13.51
N ARG A 429 1.77 -20.24 -12.83
CA ARG A 429 0.93 -19.05 -13.08
C ARG A 429 0.97 -18.56 -14.53
N GLU A 430 2.14 -18.65 -15.17
CA GLU A 430 2.36 -18.26 -16.57
C GLU A 430 1.64 -19.12 -17.59
N PHE A 431 1.22 -20.33 -17.20
CA PHE A 431 0.59 -21.31 -18.08
C PHE A 431 -0.92 -21.45 -17.80
N ILE A 432 -1.49 -20.61 -16.93
CA ILE A 432 -2.93 -20.61 -16.67
C ILE A 432 -3.67 -20.17 -17.93
N GLY A 433 -4.51 -21.06 -18.46
CA GLY A 433 -5.33 -20.82 -19.66
C GLY A 433 -4.71 -21.31 -20.97
N ILE A 434 -3.48 -21.84 -20.95
CA ILE A 434 -2.87 -22.49 -22.12
C ILE A 434 -3.37 -23.94 -22.21
N ASP A 435 -3.75 -24.39 -23.41
CA ASP A 435 -4.11 -25.80 -23.61
C ASP A 435 -2.88 -26.69 -23.41
N VAL A 436 -3.03 -27.70 -22.56
CA VAL A 436 -1.96 -28.66 -22.20
C VAL A 436 -1.46 -29.43 -23.42
N ASN A 437 -2.30 -29.58 -24.44
CA ASN A 437 -1.93 -30.27 -25.67
C ASN A 437 -1.07 -29.42 -26.61
N ASP A 438 -1.04 -28.09 -26.42
CA ASP A 438 -0.27 -27.17 -27.25
C ASP A 438 1.18 -27.05 -26.75
N ARG A 439 2.00 -28.01 -27.19
CA ARG A 439 3.44 -28.06 -26.85
C ARG A 439 4.21 -26.87 -27.42
N GLU A 440 3.78 -26.32 -28.56
CA GLU A 440 4.45 -25.18 -29.18
C GLU A 440 4.22 -23.91 -28.36
N ALA A 441 2.98 -23.67 -27.90
CA ALA A 441 2.68 -22.56 -27.00
C ALA A 441 3.41 -22.69 -25.65
N ILE A 442 3.47 -23.89 -25.06
CA ILE A 442 4.22 -24.13 -23.82
C ILE A 442 5.71 -23.81 -24.02
N GLN A 443 6.31 -24.28 -25.11
CA GLN A 443 7.72 -24.02 -25.42
C GLN A 443 7.98 -22.54 -25.66
N ALA A 444 7.13 -21.87 -26.43
CA ALA A 444 7.24 -20.43 -26.70
C ALA A 444 7.10 -19.58 -25.43
N MET A 445 6.25 -20.00 -24.48
CA MET A 445 6.15 -19.36 -23.16
C MET A 445 7.40 -19.60 -22.30
N LEU A 446 7.99 -20.79 -22.33
CA LEU A 446 9.27 -21.05 -21.66
C LEU A 446 10.41 -20.21 -22.23
N ASP A 447 10.52 -20.14 -23.56
CA ASP A 447 11.49 -19.29 -24.25
C ASP A 447 11.29 -17.81 -23.91
N PHE A 448 10.04 -17.38 -23.86
CA PHE A 448 9.68 -16.03 -23.44
C PHE A 448 10.16 -15.73 -22.01
N SER A 449 9.80 -16.57 -21.04
CA SER A 449 10.19 -16.42 -19.63
C SER A 449 11.71 -16.43 -19.47
N PHE A 450 12.41 -17.27 -20.23
CA PHE A 450 13.87 -17.28 -20.29
C PHE A 450 14.46 -15.97 -20.83
N TYR A 451 13.97 -15.47 -21.96
CA TYR A 451 14.47 -14.20 -22.53
C TYR A 451 14.17 -12.99 -21.64
N LEU A 452 13.06 -13.02 -20.87
CA LEU A 452 12.79 -12.03 -19.84
C LEU A 452 13.85 -12.05 -18.72
N CYS A 453 14.27 -13.23 -18.26
CA CYS A 453 15.33 -13.36 -17.26
C CYS A 453 16.66 -12.76 -17.74
N ILE A 454 17.01 -12.97 -19.00
CA ILE A 454 18.26 -12.45 -19.60
C ILE A 454 18.15 -10.95 -19.93
N GLY A 455 16.93 -10.40 -19.97
CA GLY A 455 16.66 -9.02 -20.37
C GLY A 455 16.64 -8.79 -21.88
N GLN A 456 16.55 -9.85 -22.69
CA GLN A 456 16.46 -9.78 -24.16
C GLN A 456 15.01 -9.67 -24.63
N MET A 457 14.41 -8.49 -24.44
CA MET A 457 12.98 -8.26 -24.70
C MET A 457 12.58 -8.53 -26.16
N ASP A 458 13.41 -8.18 -27.15
CA ASP A 458 13.07 -8.39 -28.56
C ASP A 458 12.92 -9.87 -28.91
N ASN A 459 13.75 -10.73 -28.32
CA ASN A 459 13.68 -12.17 -28.49
C ASN A 459 12.49 -12.76 -27.72
N ALA A 460 12.19 -12.22 -26.54
CA ALA A 460 10.97 -12.54 -25.80
C ALA A 460 9.71 -12.24 -26.66
N PHE A 461 9.62 -11.04 -27.24
CA PHE A 461 8.49 -10.68 -28.11
C PHE A 461 8.40 -11.56 -29.37
N LYS A 462 9.53 -11.96 -29.96
CA LYS A 462 9.55 -12.89 -31.09
C LYS A 462 9.03 -14.27 -30.70
N ALA A 463 9.41 -14.78 -29.54
CA ALA A 463 8.95 -16.08 -29.03
C ALA A 463 7.41 -16.12 -28.91
N ILE A 464 6.80 -15.04 -28.42
CA ILE A 464 5.35 -14.93 -28.23
C ILE A 464 4.58 -14.59 -29.52
N LYS A 465 5.23 -14.02 -30.54
CA LYS A 465 4.55 -13.51 -31.75
C LYS A 465 3.77 -14.60 -32.49
N PHE A 466 4.23 -15.85 -32.44
CA PHE A 466 3.60 -16.97 -33.17
C PHE A 466 2.31 -17.47 -32.51
N ILE A 467 2.20 -17.40 -31.18
CA ILE A 467 0.99 -17.77 -30.43
C ILE A 467 -0.19 -16.81 -30.76
N LYS A 468 0.09 -15.59 -31.25
CA LYS A 468 -0.95 -14.61 -31.65
C LYS A 468 -1.77 -14.99 -32.88
N ASN A 469 -1.30 -15.91 -33.72
CA ASN A 469 -1.85 -16.08 -35.07
C ASN A 469 -3.03 -17.06 -35.18
N ASP A 470 -3.23 -17.95 -34.21
CA ASP A 470 -4.39 -18.85 -34.20
C ASP A 470 -5.32 -18.50 -33.03
N LEU A 471 -6.53 -18.06 -33.36
CA LEU A 471 -7.62 -17.63 -32.46
C LEU A 471 -7.33 -16.42 -31.55
N PHE A 472 -7.91 -15.29 -31.98
CA PHE A 472 -8.25 -14.12 -31.18
C PHE A 472 -8.75 -14.56 -29.76
N ASN A 473 -8.02 -14.18 -28.71
CA ASN A 473 -8.25 -14.45 -27.25
C ASN A 473 -7.54 -15.62 -26.53
N ILE A 474 -6.53 -16.30 -27.10
CA ILE A 474 -5.86 -17.39 -26.33
C ILE A 474 -4.89 -16.88 -25.24
N PHE A 475 -4.35 -15.65 -25.33
CA PHE A 475 -3.61 -15.09 -24.20
C PHE A 475 -4.58 -14.64 -23.11
N SER A 476 -4.73 -15.46 -22.09
CA SER A 476 -5.44 -15.12 -20.87
C SER A 476 -4.90 -13.81 -20.28
N GLU A 477 -5.80 -13.00 -19.74
CA GLU A 477 -5.47 -11.78 -18.97
C GLU A 477 -4.34 -12.02 -17.95
N SER A 478 -4.29 -13.24 -17.39
CA SER A 478 -3.27 -13.68 -16.44
C SER A 478 -1.83 -13.70 -16.98
N VAL A 479 -1.61 -13.97 -18.28
CA VAL A 479 -0.25 -13.92 -18.85
C VAL A 479 0.25 -12.48 -18.93
N TRP A 480 -0.60 -11.58 -19.41
CA TRP A 480 -0.26 -10.15 -19.47
C TRP A 480 -0.13 -9.54 -18.08
N GLU A 481 -0.93 -10.00 -17.12
CA GLU A 481 -0.79 -9.64 -15.71
C GLU A 481 0.57 -10.09 -15.16
N HIS A 482 0.97 -11.34 -15.41
CA HIS A 482 2.27 -11.85 -15.00
C HIS A 482 3.40 -11.03 -15.64
N MET A 483 3.31 -10.74 -16.94
CA MET A 483 4.27 -9.88 -17.63
C MET A 483 4.33 -8.48 -17.00
N ALA A 484 3.18 -7.87 -16.68
CA ALA A 484 3.14 -6.58 -16.02
C ALA A 484 3.79 -6.62 -14.63
N ARG A 485 3.55 -7.67 -13.85
CA ARG A 485 4.21 -7.92 -12.55
C ARG A 485 5.73 -8.10 -12.71
N MET A 486 6.16 -8.80 -13.76
CA MET A 486 7.60 -8.92 -14.07
C MET A 486 8.22 -7.59 -14.50
N CYS A 487 7.49 -6.74 -15.22
CA CYS A 487 7.95 -5.40 -15.57
C CYS A 487 8.17 -4.50 -14.35
N VAL A 488 7.37 -4.67 -13.28
CA VAL A 488 7.61 -4.01 -11.98
C VAL A 488 8.95 -4.48 -11.41
N LYS A 489 9.19 -5.79 -11.39
CA LYS A 489 10.42 -6.38 -10.85
C LYS A 489 11.67 -5.95 -11.65
N THR A 490 11.58 -5.88 -12.98
CA THR A 490 12.67 -5.48 -13.88
C THR A 490 12.81 -3.97 -14.06
N ARG A 491 11.91 -3.17 -13.46
CA ARG A 491 11.87 -1.70 -13.52
C ARG A 491 11.70 -1.15 -14.94
N ARG A 492 10.95 -1.84 -15.79
CA ARG A 492 10.70 -1.48 -17.19
C ARG A 492 9.26 -1.04 -17.42
N ILE A 493 8.99 0.25 -17.20
CA ILE A 493 7.64 0.82 -17.30
C ILE A 493 7.12 0.91 -18.74
N ASP A 494 8.02 1.03 -19.71
CA ASP A 494 7.72 1.07 -21.14
C ASP A 494 6.99 -0.19 -21.61
N VAL A 495 7.48 -1.36 -21.19
CA VAL A 495 6.86 -2.65 -21.49
C VAL A 495 5.58 -2.86 -20.69
N ALA A 496 5.56 -2.42 -19.42
CA ALA A 496 4.36 -2.51 -18.59
C ALA A 496 3.15 -1.81 -19.22
N ARG A 497 3.35 -0.65 -19.88
CA ARG A 497 2.27 0.06 -20.59
C ARG A 497 1.63 -0.77 -21.70
N VAL A 498 2.44 -1.55 -22.43
CA VAL A 498 1.96 -2.45 -23.48
C VAL A 498 1.16 -3.59 -22.86
N CYS A 499 1.66 -4.16 -21.76
CA CYS A 499 0.96 -5.22 -21.02
C CYS A 499 -0.40 -4.76 -20.51
N LEU A 500 -0.47 -3.58 -19.87
CA LEU A 500 -1.72 -3.01 -19.36
C LEU A 500 -2.72 -2.68 -20.47
N GLY A 501 -2.24 -2.31 -21.66
CA GLY A 501 -3.08 -2.13 -22.84
C GLY A 501 -3.74 -3.44 -23.28
N HIS A 502 -2.99 -4.53 -23.27
CA HIS A 502 -3.51 -5.86 -23.60
C HIS A 502 -4.41 -6.46 -22.51
N MET A 503 -4.16 -6.16 -21.22
CA MET A 503 -5.04 -6.53 -20.10
C MET A 503 -6.36 -5.73 -20.07
N ALA A 504 -6.51 -4.72 -20.92
CA ALA A 504 -7.62 -3.74 -20.84
C ALA A 504 -7.77 -3.05 -19.46
N ASN A 505 -6.71 -3.03 -18.64
CA ASN A 505 -6.72 -2.36 -17.32
C ASN A 505 -6.54 -0.85 -17.49
N ALA A 506 -7.64 -0.17 -17.81
CA ALA A 506 -7.67 1.27 -18.08
C ALA A 506 -7.26 2.11 -16.86
N ARG A 507 -7.55 1.64 -15.64
CA ARG A 507 -7.20 2.33 -14.39
C ARG A 507 -5.69 2.41 -14.21
N ALA A 508 -5.01 1.26 -14.27
CA ALA A 508 -3.56 1.18 -14.14
C ALA A 508 -2.85 1.95 -15.28
N ALA A 509 -3.35 1.82 -16.52
CA ALA A 509 -2.81 2.56 -17.66
C ALA A 509 -2.96 4.09 -17.48
N ARG A 510 -4.08 4.57 -16.94
CA ARG A 510 -4.29 5.99 -16.61
C ARG A 510 -3.37 6.45 -15.48
N ALA A 511 -3.21 5.63 -14.43
CA ALA A 511 -2.33 5.94 -13.31
C ALA A 511 -0.89 6.19 -13.80
N ILE A 512 -0.36 5.30 -14.64
CA ILE A 512 0.99 5.45 -15.22
C ILE A 512 1.09 6.65 -16.17
N ARG A 513 0.07 6.91 -17.00
CA ARG A 513 0.09 8.11 -17.86
C ARG A 513 0.20 9.38 -17.03
N ARG A 514 -0.58 9.47 -15.94
CA ARG A 514 -0.55 10.62 -15.03
C ARG A 514 0.81 10.78 -14.34
N THR A 515 1.46 9.69 -13.94
CA THR A 515 2.80 9.76 -13.33
C THR A 515 3.86 10.26 -14.30
N ILE A 516 3.73 9.88 -15.58
CA ILE A 516 4.63 10.34 -16.66
C ILE A 516 4.38 11.83 -16.96
N GLU A 517 3.12 12.25 -17.04
CA GLU A 517 2.75 13.66 -17.23
C GLU A 517 3.29 14.56 -16.10
N LEU A 518 3.21 14.09 -14.86
CA LEU A 518 3.75 14.76 -13.68
C LEU A 518 5.28 14.69 -13.56
N LYS A 519 5.96 13.99 -14.48
CA LYS A 519 7.42 13.77 -14.48
C LYS A 519 7.96 13.24 -13.14
N GLU A 520 7.22 12.34 -12.51
CA GLU A 520 7.63 11.71 -11.26
C GLU A 520 8.86 10.80 -11.45
N LEU A 521 9.59 10.53 -10.37
CA LEU A 521 10.76 9.63 -10.37
C LEU A 521 10.36 8.22 -10.89
N PRO A 522 11.20 7.54 -11.70
CA PRO A 522 10.90 6.22 -12.25
C PRO A 522 10.49 5.19 -11.19
N GLU A 523 11.15 5.22 -10.02
CA GLU A 523 10.85 4.35 -8.87
C GLU A 523 9.41 4.54 -8.38
N LEU A 524 8.93 5.78 -8.38
CA LEU A 524 7.57 6.12 -7.96
C LEU A 524 6.51 5.65 -8.97
N GLN A 525 6.84 5.76 -10.26
CA GLN A 525 5.99 5.27 -11.33
C GLN A 525 5.84 3.74 -11.24
N ILE A 526 6.94 3.03 -10.98
CA ILE A 526 6.95 1.57 -10.80
C ILE A 526 6.22 1.18 -9.51
N ALA A 527 6.38 1.93 -8.42
CA ALA A 527 5.67 1.68 -7.17
C ALA A 527 4.15 1.84 -7.32
N ARG A 528 3.68 2.85 -8.06
CA ARG A 528 2.25 3.01 -8.36
C ARG A 528 1.71 1.91 -9.26
N LEU A 529 2.49 1.46 -10.24
CA LEU A 529 2.15 0.27 -11.01
C LEU A 529 2.05 -0.98 -10.11
N ALA A 530 2.98 -1.14 -9.15
CA ALA A 530 2.96 -2.24 -8.21
C ALA A 530 1.67 -2.26 -7.37
N ILE A 531 1.20 -1.10 -6.89
CA ILE A 531 -0.11 -0.99 -6.19
C ILE A 531 -1.25 -1.45 -7.10
N GLU A 532 -1.30 -0.96 -8.33
CA GLU A 532 -2.39 -1.28 -9.28
C GLU A 532 -2.39 -2.76 -9.70
N LEU A 533 -1.25 -3.46 -9.57
CA LEU A 533 -1.12 -4.91 -9.78
C LEU A 533 -1.23 -5.74 -8.48
N GLY A 534 -1.55 -5.10 -7.34
CA GLY A 534 -1.66 -5.76 -6.03
C GLY A 534 -0.32 -6.24 -5.44
N MET A 535 0.81 -5.76 -5.94
CA MET A 535 2.15 -6.08 -5.44
C MET A 535 2.57 -5.11 -4.32
N ASN A 536 1.85 -5.15 -3.19
CA ASN A 536 1.96 -4.12 -2.16
C ASN A 536 3.32 -4.07 -1.43
N GLU A 537 3.93 -5.23 -1.14
CA GLU A 537 5.24 -5.29 -0.48
C GLU A 537 6.33 -4.63 -1.34
N GLU A 538 6.27 -4.88 -2.64
CA GLU A 538 7.19 -4.33 -3.61
C GLU A 538 6.98 -2.82 -3.77
N ALA A 539 5.71 -2.38 -3.72
CA ALA A 539 5.37 -0.96 -3.70
C ALA A 539 5.98 -0.26 -2.47
N VAL A 540 5.83 -0.82 -1.27
CA VAL A 540 6.41 -0.28 -0.03
C VAL A 540 7.93 -0.17 -0.14
N ARG A 541 8.63 -1.24 -0.55
CA ARG A 541 10.09 -1.21 -0.72
C ARG A 541 10.54 -0.17 -1.74
N LEU A 542 9.75 0.08 -2.79
CA LEU A 542 10.06 1.11 -3.79
C LEU A 542 9.81 2.52 -3.27
N PHE A 543 8.74 2.75 -2.49
CA PHE A 543 8.49 4.05 -1.84
C PHE A 543 9.54 4.38 -0.78
N GLU A 544 9.96 3.39 0.02
CA GLU A 544 11.06 3.53 0.98
C GLU A 544 12.37 3.92 0.28
N LYS A 545 12.70 3.25 -0.83
CA LYS A 545 13.87 3.61 -1.65
C LYS A 545 13.79 5.03 -2.23
N ALA A 546 12.57 5.50 -2.52
CA ALA A 546 12.32 6.86 -2.98
C ALA A 546 12.22 7.89 -1.83
N ASN A 547 12.41 7.48 -0.56
CA ASN A 547 12.23 8.29 0.65
C ASN A 547 10.83 8.95 0.73
N ARG A 548 9.80 8.28 0.21
CA ARG A 548 8.40 8.75 0.22
C ARG A 548 7.56 7.99 1.25
N PHE A 549 7.84 8.25 2.52
CA PHE A 549 7.17 7.61 3.66
C PHE A 549 5.68 8.02 3.81
N ASP A 550 5.30 9.17 3.24
CA ASP A 550 3.91 9.60 3.17
C ASP A 550 3.04 8.63 2.37
N LEU A 551 3.57 8.07 1.29
CA LEU A 551 2.89 7.07 0.47
C LEU A 551 2.94 5.69 1.11
N VAL A 552 4.03 5.34 1.79
CA VAL A 552 4.11 4.09 2.59
C VAL A 552 3.02 4.08 3.65
N ASN A 553 2.86 5.18 4.38
CA ASN A 553 1.80 5.34 5.37
C ASN A 553 0.40 5.16 4.74
N GLN A 554 0.13 5.78 3.59
CA GLN A 554 -1.14 5.59 2.89
C GLN A 554 -1.39 4.12 2.47
N VAL A 555 -0.35 3.40 2.03
CA VAL A 555 -0.46 1.98 1.68
C VAL A 555 -0.80 1.14 2.91
N TYR A 556 -0.15 1.38 4.06
CA TYR A 556 -0.47 0.65 5.29
C TYR A 556 -1.87 0.95 5.82
N GLN A 557 -2.31 2.22 5.76
CA GLN A 557 -3.69 2.59 6.10
C GLN A 557 -4.71 1.88 5.20
N ALA A 558 -4.45 1.80 3.88
CA ALA A 558 -5.33 1.10 2.95
C ALA A 558 -5.39 -0.43 3.19
N GLN A 559 -4.33 -1.00 3.77
CA GLN A 559 -4.31 -2.42 4.18
C GLN A 559 -4.94 -2.68 5.56
N GLY A 560 -5.29 -1.63 6.31
CA GLY A 560 -5.72 -1.77 7.72
C GLY A 560 -4.59 -2.09 8.69
N LYS A 561 -3.32 -1.95 8.27
CA LYS A 561 -2.11 -2.18 9.09
C LYS A 561 -1.74 -0.93 9.88
N TRP A 562 -2.54 -0.60 10.89
CA TRP A 562 -2.43 0.65 11.64
C TRP A 562 -1.19 0.72 12.53
N THR A 563 -0.75 -0.41 13.08
CA THR A 563 0.45 -0.49 13.91
C THR A 563 1.70 -0.09 13.15
N GLU A 564 1.89 -0.64 11.94
CA GLU A 564 2.99 -0.30 11.06
C GLU A 564 2.85 1.13 10.52
N ALA A 565 1.63 1.58 10.23
CA ALA A 565 1.37 2.95 9.81
C ALA A 565 1.82 3.97 10.88
N PHE A 566 1.48 3.75 12.16
CA PHE A 566 1.91 4.63 13.25
C PHE A 566 3.43 4.60 13.45
N ALA A 567 4.06 3.43 13.38
CA ALA A 567 5.52 3.32 13.47
C ALA A 567 6.24 4.16 12.40
N VAL A 568 5.79 4.06 11.14
CA VAL A 568 6.36 4.85 10.03
C VAL A 568 6.16 6.35 10.23
N VAL A 569 4.98 6.75 10.69
CA VAL A 569 4.61 8.16 10.87
C VAL A 569 5.34 8.82 12.03
N GLU A 570 5.50 8.12 13.15
CA GLU A 570 6.21 8.66 14.33
C GLU A 570 7.71 8.86 14.06
N GLU A 571 8.31 7.94 13.30
CA GLU A 571 9.73 7.95 12.96
C GLU A 571 10.04 8.88 11.77
N HIS A 572 9.28 8.80 10.68
CA HIS A 572 9.65 9.38 9.38
C HIS A 572 8.68 10.46 8.86
N ASP A 573 7.40 10.44 9.23
CA ASP A 573 6.36 11.31 8.66
C ASP A 573 5.44 11.97 9.70
N ARG A 574 6.04 12.81 10.56
CA ARG A 574 5.31 13.50 11.63
C ARG A 574 4.25 14.49 11.14
N ILE A 575 4.35 14.96 9.89
CA ILE A 575 3.39 15.91 9.30
C ILE A 575 2.02 15.26 9.20
N ASN A 576 1.95 13.99 8.81
CA ASN A 576 0.70 13.25 8.62
C ASN A 576 0.21 12.51 9.88
N LEU A 577 0.82 12.75 11.05
CA LEU A 577 0.43 12.08 12.30
C LEU A 577 -1.03 12.33 12.69
N ARG A 578 -1.47 13.60 12.65
CA ARG A 578 -2.85 13.96 12.95
C ARG A 578 -3.84 13.34 11.96
N HIS A 579 -3.48 13.33 10.68
CA HIS A 579 -4.31 12.74 9.63
C HIS A 579 -4.44 11.21 9.79
N THR A 580 -3.35 10.54 10.21
CA THR A 580 -3.35 9.09 10.46
C THR A 580 -4.21 8.75 11.68
N HIS A 581 -4.13 9.52 12.77
CA HIS A 581 -5.03 9.36 13.91
C HIS A 581 -6.50 9.59 13.54
N TYR A 582 -6.79 10.59 12.69
CA TYR A 582 -8.15 10.84 12.22
C TYR A 582 -8.72 9.67 11.40
N ASN A 583 -7.95 9.14 10.44
CA ASN A 583 -8.39 8.00 9.63
C ASN A 583 -8.56 6.73 10.47
N TYR A 584 -7.68 6.51 11.45
CA TYR A 584 -7.80 5.40 12.38
C TYR A 584 -9.04 5.54 13.27
N ALA A 585 -9.31 6.75 13.78
CA ALA A 585 -10.51 7.04 14.56
C ALA A 585 -11.79 6.75 13.76
N LYS A 586 -11.82 7.12 12.47
CA LYS A 586 -12.94 6.83 11.57
C LYS A 586 -13.15 5.33 11.33
N GLN A 587 -12.07 4.54 11.25
CA GLN A 587 -12.20 3.09 11.18
C GLN A 587 -12.68 2.50 12.51
N LEU A 588 -12.20 2.99 13.65
CA LEU A 588 -12.67 2.55 14.96
C LEU A 588 -14.15 2.87 15.16
N GLU A 589 -14.60 4.03 14.69
CA GLU A 589 -16.02 4.41 14.62
C GLU A 589 -16.82 3.40 13.79
N SER A 590 -16.35 3.02 12.60
CA SER A 590 -17.06 2.03 11.77
C SER A 590 -17.11 0.63 12.39
N VAL A 591 -16.16 0.31 13.28
CA VAL A 591 -16.11 -0.95 14.05
C VAL A 591 -16.97 -0.88 15.32
N GLY A 592 -17.39 0.32 15.75
CA GLY A 592 -18.18 0.53 16.97
C GLY A 592 -17.36 0.69 18.26
N ALA A 593 -16.04 0.88 18.15
CA ALA A 593 -15.14 1.05 19.29
C ALA A 593 -15.01 2.53 19.70
N PHE A 594 -16.09 3.10 20.25
CA PHE A 594 -16.22 4.54 20.48
C PHE A 594 -15.20 5.13 21.45
N GLU A 595 -14.87 4.45 22.56
CA GLU A 595 -13.89 4.95 23.54
C GLU A 595 -12.51 5.19 22.91
N LYS A 596 -12.02 4.22 22.13
CA LYS A 596 -10.74 4.32 21.42
C LYS A 596 -10.81 5.34 20.29
N ALA A 597 -11.97 5.49 19.65
CA ALA A 597 -12.17 6.50 18.61
C ALA A 597 -12.02 7.92 19.19
N ILE A 598 -12.61 8.19 20.37
CA ILE A 598 -12.50 9.49 21.08
C ILE A 598 -11.03 9.83 21.33
N GLU A 599 -10.25 8.91 21.90
CA GLU A 599 -8.83 9.14 22.17
C GLU A 599 -8.05 9.51 20.90
N ASN A 600 -8.37 8.90 19.76
CA ASN A 600 -7.70 9.20 18.49
C ASN A 600 -8.20 10.50 17.85
N TYR A 601 -9.47 10.86 17.99
CA TYR A 601 -9.98 12.17 17.58
C TYR A 601 -9.38 13.32 18.39
N GLU A 602 -9.14 13.10 19.69
CA GLU A 602 -8.41 14.04 20.53
C GLU A 602 -6.96 14.20 20.04
N LYS A 603 -6.26 13.10 19.76
CA LYS A 603 -4.90 13.16 19.18
C LYS A 603 -4.87 13.86 17.80
N ALA A 604 -5.96 13.80 17.05
CA ALA A 604 -6.14 14.48 15.77
C ALA A 604 -6.59 15.96 15.90
N ASN A 605 -6.94 16.44 17.10
CA ASN A 605 -7.56 17.75 17.35
C ASN A 605 -8.88 18.00 16.59
N THR A 606 -9.64 16.94 16.31
CA THR A 606 -10.94 16.99 15.59
C THR A 606 -12.13 16.64 16.49
N HIS A 607 -11.86 16.48 17.79
CA HIS A 607 -12.85 16.09 18.79
C HIS A 607 -13.99 17.11 18.98
N TYR A 608 -13.84 18.36 18.52
CA TYR A 608 -14.88 19.38 18.62
C TYR A 608 -16.11 19.09 17.76
N SER A 609 -15.91 18.49 16.57
CA SER A 609 -16.99 18.19 15.62
C SER A 609 -17.31 16.70 15.59
N ASP A 610 -16.27 15.85 15.58
CA ASP A 610 -16.45 14.44 15.27
C ASP A 610 -16.92 13.62 16.47
N VAL A 611 -16.48 13.95 17.69
CA VAL A 611 -16.95 13.25 18.91
C VAL A 611 -18.42 13.56 19.19
N PRO A 612 -18.90 14.83 19.13
CA PRO A 612 -20.32 15.12 19.26
C PRO A 612 -21.17 14.52 18.14
N ARG A 613 -20.68 14.51 16.89
CA ARG A 613 -21.36 13.83 15.77
C ARG A 613 -21.54 12.34 16.05
N MET A 614 -20.48 11.68 16.53
CA MET A 614 -20.46 10.25 16.81
C MET A 614 -21.37 9.87 17.98
N LEU A 615 -21.41 10.69 19.04
CA LEU A 615 -22.17 10.42 20.27
C LEU A 615 -23.56 11.07 20.28
N CYS A 616 -24.05 11.59 19.15
CA CYS A 616 -25.33 12.29 19.07
C CYS A 616 -26.50 11.41 19.55
N ASP A 617 -26.43 10.11 19.27
CA ASP A 617 -27.45 9.13 19.68
C ASP A 617 -27.42 8.81 21.19
N GLU A 618 -26.31 9.14 21.89
CA GLU A 618 -26.10 8.89 23.32
C GLU A 618 -25.82 10.19 24.10
N PRO A 619 -26.83 11.06 24.29
CA PRO A 619 -26.64 12.40 24.85
C PRO A 619 -26.06 12.41 26.28
N LYS A 620 -26.32 11.37 27.08
CA LYS A 620 -25.79 11.25 28.45
C LYS A 620 -24.26 11.08 28.47
N VAL A 621 -23.73 10.30 27.54
CA VAL A 621 -22.29 10.05 27.42
C VAL A 621 -21.60 11.32 26.91
N LEU A 622 -22.23 12.01 25.95
CA LEU A 622 -21.75 13.27 25.43
C LEU A 622 -21.72 14.38 26.49
N GLU A 623 -22.75 14.51 27.32
CA GLU A 623 -22.77 15.47 28.43
C GLU A 623 -21.64 15.22 29.44
N PHE A 624 -21.38 13.95 29.77
CA PHE A 624 -20.28 13.60 30.65
C PHE A 624 -18.93 13.95 30.02
N TYR A 625 -18.76 13.70 28.72
CA TYR A 625 -17.56 14.04 27.99
C TYR A 625 -17.31 15.57 27.94
N THR A 626 -18.35 16.36 27.66
CA THR A 626 -18.24 17.83 27.60
C THR A 626 -17.86 18.43 28.95
N LYS A 627 -18.47 17.95 30.03
CA LYS A 627 -18.13 18.35 31.42
C LYS A 627 -16.71 17.93 31.81
N LYS A 628 -16.23 16.77 31.37
CA LYS A 628 -14.88 16.26 31.67
C LYS A 628 -13.78 17.09 31.03
N LYS A 629 -13.95 17.50 29.76
CA LYS A 629 -12.94 18.29 29.03
C LYS A 629 -13.03 19.79 29.30
N ALA A 630 -14.24 20.29 29.57
CA ALA A 630 -14.50 21.69 29.90
C ALA A 630 -13.93 22.72 28.90
N GLU A 631 -14.04 22.44 27.61
CA GLU A 631 -13.54 23.31 26.54
C GLU A 631 -14.66 24.22 25.99
N PRO A 632 -14.38 25.50 25.64
CA PRO A 632 -15.40 26.45 25.20
C PRO A 632 -16.17 26.04 23.93
N GLU A 633 -15.47 25.56 22.89
CA GLU A 633 -16.09 25.13 21.63
C GLU A 633 -17.03 23.93 21.83
N LEU A 634 -16.65 23.01 22.72
CA LEU A 634 -17.45 21.84 23.02
C LEU A 634 -18.69 22.20 23.86
N TYR A 635 -18.56 23.15 24.80
CA TYR A 635 -19.70 23.72 25.51
C TYR A 635 -20.65 24.45 24.58
N LYS A 636 -20.13 25.17 23.58
CA LYS A 636 -20.96 25.83 22.57
C LYS A 636 -21.76 24.83 21.75
N TRP A 637 -21.11 23.75 21.28
CA TRP A 637 -21.81 22.68 20.55
C TRP A 637 -22.90 22.05 21.42
N TRP A 638 -22.58 21.71 22.67
CA TRP A 638 -23.54 21.10 23.61
C TRP A 638 -24.71 22.03 23.91
N ALA A 639 -24.45 23.32 24.11
CA ALA A 639 -25.49 24.31 24.32
C ALA A 639 -26.44 24.44 23.12
N GLN A 640 -25.92 24.38 21.88
CA GLN A 640 -26.73 24.37 20.66
C GLN A 640 -27.62 23.13 20.57
N PHE A 641 -27.08 21.96 20.93
CA PHE A 641 -27.84 20.71 20.97
C PHE A 641 -28.98 20.80 22.01
N VAL A 642 -28.68 21.24 23.23
CA VAL A 642 -29.66 21.37 24.32
C VAL A 642 -30.71 22.46 24.04
N GLU A 643 -30.32 23.54 23.37
CA GLU A 643 -31.26 24.55 22.88
C GLU A 643 -32.22 23.94 21.83
N SER A 644 -31.72 23.05 20.96
CA SER A 644 -32.56 22.35 19.97
C SER A 644 -33.53 21.35 20.59
N THR A 645 -33.21 20.79 21.77
CA THR A 645 -34.12 19.91 22.53
C THR A 645 -35.13 20.69 23.37
N GLY A 646 -34.98 22.03 23.46
CA GLY A 646 -35.94 22.94 24.09
C GLY A 646 -35.62 23.34 25.54
N ASP A 647 -34.50 22.90 26.12
CA ASP A 647 -34.10 23.29 27.47
C ASP A 647 -33.22 24.55 27.46
N MET A 648 -33.87 25.70 27.47
CA MET A 648 -33.22 27.02 27.37
C MET A 648 -32.36 27.37 28.59
N GLU A 649 -32.70 26.90 29.79
CA GLU A 649 -32.01 27.28 31.03
C GLU A 649 -30.68 26.54 31.17
N THR A 650 -30.63 25.25 30.86
CA THR A 650 -29.36 24.51 30.86
C THR A 650 -28.48 24.96 29.69
N ALA A 651 -29.05 25.23 28.51
CA ALA A 651 -28.32 25.83 27.38
C ALA A 651 -27.69 27.17 27.76
N LYS A 652 -28.41 28.05 28.46
CA LYS A 652 -27.89 29.34 28.98
C LYS A 652 -26.64 29.14 29.83
N SER A 653 -26.65 28.18 30.77
CA SER A 653 -25.48 27.89 31.62
C SER A 653 -24.27 27.43 30.80
N PHE A 654 -24.48 26.55 29.81
CA PHE A 654 -23.38 26.07 28.95
C PHE A 654 -22.85 27.16 28.01
N TYR A 655 -23.70 28.04 27.45
CA TYR A 655 -23.24 29.18 26.66
C TYR A 655 -22.44 30.19 27.50
N GLN A 656 -22.82 30.41 28.77
CA GLN A 656 -22.04 31.24 29.70
C GLN A 656 -20.66 30.62 29.95
N ASN A 657 -20.59 29.30 30.16
CA ASN A 657 -19.31 28.59 30.31
C ASN A 657 -18.46 28.62 29.02
N ALA A 658 -19.11 28.61 27.85
CA ALA A 658 -18.46 28.76 26.55
C ALA A 658 -17.99 30.20 26.24
N LYS A 659 -18.40 31.18 27.06
CA LYS A 659 -18.22 32.63 26.82
C LYS A 659 -18.86 33.11 25.51
N ASP A 660 -19.91 32.42 25.04
CA ASP A 660 -20.72 32.85 23.90
C ASP A 660 -21.87 33.75 24.38
N PHE A 661 -21.53 35.02 24.64
CA PHE A 661 -22.48 35.98 25.22
C PHE A 661 -23.62 36.35 24.26
N LEU A 662 -23.40 36.27 22.95
CA LEU A 662 -24.45 36.50 21.94
C LEU A 662 -25.62 35.52 22.13
N SER A 663 -25.31 34.23 22.20
CA SER A 663 -26.32 33.17 22.36
C SER A 663 -27.06 33.31 23.69
N VAL A 664 -26.36 33.68 24.77
CA VAL A 664 -26.99 33.97 26.07
C VAL A 664 -27.93 35.17 26.01
N VAL A 665 -27.49 36.29 25.44
CA VAL A 665 -28.32 37.51 25.30
C VAL A 665 -29.54 37.23 24.42
N ARG A 666 -29.39 36.42 23.37
CA ARG A 666 -30.52 35.98 22.54
C ARG A 666 -31.58 35.24 23.35
N ILE A 667 -31.16 34.28 24.18
CA ILE A 667 -32.08 33.53 25.07
C ILE A 667 -32.73 34.45 26.11
N LEU A 668 -31.96 35.33 26.74
CA LEU A 668 -32.48 36.31 27.72
C LEU A 668 -33.51 37.27 27.10
N CYS A 669 -33.24 37.77 25.89
CA CYS A 669 -34.17 38.61 25.16
C CYS A 669 -35.45 37.85 24.78
N HIS A 670 -35.34 36.57 24.40
CA HIS A 670 -36.50 35.72 24.14
C HIS A 670 -37.37 35.52 25.40
N ASN A 671 -36.73 35.35 26.56
CA ASN A 671 -37.39 35.20 27.87
C ASN A 671 -37.89 36.54 28.46
N GLY A 672 -37.68 37.68 27.77
CA GLY A 672 -38.09 39.00 28.24
C GLY A 672 -37.23 39.60 29.37
N GLN A 673 -36.08 39.00 29.68
CA GLN A 673 -35.17 39.42 30.76
C GLN A 673 -34.15 40.47 30.26
N PHE A 674 -34.63 41.63 29.84
CA PHE A 674 -33.80 42.68 29.22
C PHE A 674 -32.78 43.34 30.18
N GLU A 675 -33.09 43.42 31.48
CA GLU A 675 -32.20 44.01 32.49
C GLU A 675 -30.97 43.12 32.72
N GLU A 676 -31.18 41.80 32.84
CA GLU A 676 -30.08 40.84 32.97
C GLU A 676 -29.22 40.80 31.70
N ALA A 677 -29.84 40.86 30.52
CA ALA A 677 -29.12 40.93 29.24
C ALA A 677 -28.26 42.21 29.13
N THR A 678 -28.76 43.34 29.64
CA THR A 678 -28.04 44.62 29.69
C THR A 678 -26.81 44.53 30.60
N LEU A 679 -26.98 43.98 31.81
CA LEU A 679 -25.87 43.78 32.74
C LEU A 679 -24.81 42.86 32.14
N LEU A 680 -25.21 41.75 31.54
CA LEU A 680 -24.29 40.79 30.93
C LEU A 680 -23.52 41.40 29.74
N THR A 681 -24.20 42.17 28.90
CA THR A 681 -23.59 42.86 27.74
C THR A 681 -22.56 43.89 28.19
N ASN A 682 -22.88 44.66 29.23
CA ASN A 682 -21.97 45.65 29.80
C ASN A 682 -20.74 45.03 30.49
N GLN A 683 -20.93 43.88 31.15
CA GLN A 683 -19.84 43.14 31.80
C GLN A 683 -18.93 42.42 30.79
N SER A 684 -19.51 41.83 29.74
CA SER A 684 -18.77 41.07 28.72
C SER A 684 -18.08 41.96 27.69
N GLY A 685 -18.67 43.10 27.34
CA GLY A 685 -18.17 43.99 26.29
C GLY A 685 -18.22 43.38 24.88
N ASP A 686 -18.96 42.30 24.69
CA ASP A 686 -19.06 41.62 23.39
C ASP A 686 -19.87 42.46 22.40
N ARG A 687 -19.27 42.72 21.24
CA ARG A 687 -19.86 43.55 20.18
C ARG A 687 -21.09 42.90 19.57
N ALA A 688 -21.06 41.57 19.38
CA ALA A 688 -22.17 40.86 18.75
C ALA A 688 -23.40 40.82 19.67
N ALA A 689 -23.18 40.54 20.97
CA ALA A 689 -24.23 40.60 21.99
C ALA A 689 -24.85 42.01 22.09
N ALA A 690 -24.01 43.05 22.11
CA ALA A 690 -24.46 44.45 22.12
C ALA A 690 -25.29 44.82 20.88
N PHE A 691 -24.92 44.30 19.70
CA PHE A 691 -25.69 44.54 18.48
C PHE A 691 -27.09 43.91 18.54
N HIS A 692 -27.18 42.64 18.96
CA HIS A 692 -28.46 41.96 19.08
C HIS A 692 -29.38 42.64 20.11
N LEU A 693 -28.82 43.05 21.24
CA LEU A 693 -29.56 43.80 22.26
C LEU A 693 -30.05 45.17 21.74
N ALA A 694 -29.22 45.87 20.97
CA ALA A 694 -29.60 47.14 20.35
C ALA A 694 -30.79 46.99 19.38
N MET A 695 -30.84 45.92 18.58
CA MET A 695 -31.98 45.62 17.70
C MET A 695 -33.28 45.37 18.47
N GLN A 696 -33.19 44.69 19.61
CA GLN A 696 -34.36 44.45 20.47
C GLN A 696 -34.87 45.77 21.07
N PHE A 697 -33.98 46.64 21.55
CA PHE A 697 -34.37 47.97 22.04
C PHE A 697 -34.90 48.90 20.93
N GLU A 698 -34.41 48.76 19.70
CA GLU A 698 -34.99 49.45 18.54
C GLU A 698 -36.43 48.99 18.29
N THR A 699 -36.69 47.68 18.36
CA THR A 699 -38.05 47.12 18.26
C THR A 699 -38.97 47.61 19.37
N GLN A 700 -38.43 47.82 20.58
CA GLN A 700 -39.15 48.37 21.74
C GLN A 700 -39.27 49.90 21.74
N SER A 701 -38.79 50.59 20.70
CA SER A 701 -38.78 52.06 20.59
C SER A 701 -37.96 52.80 21.68
N GLU A 702 -37.03 52.11 22.36
CA GLU A 702 -36.10 52.73 23.32
C GLU A 702 -34.85 53.28 22.61
N SER A 703 -35.04 54.31 21.78
CA SER A 703 -34.01 54.85 20.87
C SER A 703 -32.71 55.29 21.54
N SER A 704 -32.77 55.80 22.78
CA SER A 704 -31.58 56.28 23.50
C SER A 704 -30.65 55.13 23.94
N LYS A 705 -31.22 54.02 24.46
CA LYS A 705 -30.45 52.84 24.85
C LYS A 705 -29.97 52.07 23.61
N ALA A 706 -30.81 51.98 22.58
CA ALA A 706 -30.43 51.36 21.30
C ALA A 706 -29.20 52.04 20.67
N VAL A 707 -29.14 53.38 20.65
CA VAL A 707 -27.95 54.09 20.16
C VAL A 707 -26.71 53.81 21.03
N GLN A 708 -26.84 53.72 22.36
CA GLN A 708 -25.71 53.38 23.23
C GLN A 708 -25.15 51.98 22.93
N PHE A 709 -26.02 50.98 22.80
CA PHE A 709 -25.59 49.61 22.51
C PHE A 709 -25.09 49.42 21.06
N PHE A 710 -25.66 50.10 20.06
CA PHE A 710 -25.08 50.13 18.71
C PHE A 710 -23.70 50.78 18.68
N THR A 711 -23.48 51.81 19.51
CA THR A 711 -22.16 52.43 19.68
C THR A 711 -21.17 51.46 20.31
N GLN A 712 -21.59 50.73 21.35
CA GLN A 712 -20.77 49.71 22.01
C GLN A 712 -20.46 48.53 21.07
N ALA A 713 -21.38 48.16 20.19
CA ALA A 713 -21.19 47.14 19.16
C ALA A 713 -20.22 47.57 18.03
N GLY A 714 -19.94 48.87 17.90
CA GLY A 714 -19.20 49.43 16.76
C GLY A 714 -20.01 49.52 15.46
N ALA A 715 -21.34 49.32 15.54
CA ALA A 715 -22.25 49.43 14.40
C ALA A 715 -22.71 50.89 14.22
N PHE A 716 -21.76 51.77 13.88
CA PHE A 716 -21.98 53.21 13.85
C PHE A 716 -22.98 53.66 12.78
N SER A 717 -23.06 52.98 11.63
CA SER A 717 -24.04 53.29 10.58
C SER A 717 -25.49 53.16 11.08
N SER A 718 -25.79 52.09 11.81
CA SER A 718 -27.09 51.86 12.44
C SER A 718 -27.36 52.86 13.55
N ALA A 719 -26.35 53.17 14.37
CA ALA A 719 -26.44 54.20 15.41
C ALA A 719 -26.72 55.60 14.83
N ILE A 720 -26.05 55.96 13.73
CA ILE A 720 -26.21 57.25 13.04
C ILE A 720 -27.59 57.34 12.39
N ARG A 721 -28.07 56.28 11.72
CA ARG A 721 -29.42 56.22 11.16
C ARG A 721 -30.47 56.46 12.24
N LEU A 722 -30.41 55.70 13.34
CA LEU A 722 -31.36 55.82 14.44
C LEU A 722 -31.27 57.20 15.13
N ALA A 723 -30.05 57.77 15.22
CA ALA A 723 -29.86 59.12 15.74
C ALA A 723 -30.44 60.22 14.83
N LYS A 724 -30.40 60.05 13.50
CA LYS A 724 -31.03 60.96 12.54
C LYS A 724 -32.55 60.91 12.63
N GLU A 725 -33.13 59.71 12.68
CA GLU A 725 -34.58 59.48 12.77
C GLU A 725 -35.18 60.08 14.06
N ASN A 726 -34.44 60.01 15.18
CA ASN A 726 -34.88 60.51 16.49
C ASN A 726 -34.37 61.92 16.84
N GLY A 727 -33.70 62.62 15.91
CA GLY A 727 -33.24 64.01 16.11
C GLY A 727 -32.12 64.20 17.14
N MET A 728 -31.27 63.19 17.38
CA MET A 728 -30.14 63.25 18.33
C MET A 728 -28.90 63.94 17.72
N VAL A 729 -29.04 65.24 17.40
CA VAL A 729 -28.05 66.04 16.65
C VAL A 729 -26.67 66.12 17.33
N ASP A 730 -26.62 66.13 18.67
CA ASP A 730 -25.34 66.25 19.39
C ASP A 730 -24.49 64.98 19.37
N LYS A 731 -25.12 63.81 19.20
CA LYS A 731 -24.43 62.50 19.20
C LYS A 731 -23.91 62.13 17.80
N ILE A 732 -24.55 62.60 16.73
CA ILE A 732 -24.22 62.22 15.33
C ILE A 732 -22.77 62.54 14.96
N ALA A 733 -22.28 63.74 15.27
CA ALA A 733 -20.90 64.13 14.95
C ALA A 733 -19.88 63.23 15.65
N ASN A 734 -20.10 62.91 16.92
CA ASN A 734 -19.21 62.03 17.67
C ASN A 734 -19.24 60.60 17.13
N LEU A 735 -20.43 60.07 16.79
CA LEU A 735 -20.58 58.75 16.19
C LEU A 735 -19.93 58.65 14.81
N ALA A 736 -20.09 59.68 13.97
CA ALA A 736 -19.48 59.73 12.64
C ALA A 736 -17.95 59.80 12.71
N LEU A 737 -17.40 60.54 13.68
CA LEU A 737 -15.96 60.58 13.93
C LEU A 737 -15.40 59.23 14.40
N MET A 738 -16.19 58.43 15.12
CA MET A 738 -15.82 57.07 15.51
C MET A 738 -15.90 56.05 14.35
N ALA A 739 -16.84 56.23 13.43
CA ALA A 739 -17.03 55.36 12.26
C ALA A 739 -15.94 55.53 11.18
N GLY A 740 -15.62 56.79 10.84
CA GLY A 740 -14.73 57.12 9.72
C GLY A 740 -15.38 56.95 8.34
N GLY A 741 -14.68 57.34 7.27
CA GLY A 741 -15.06 56.99 5.88
C GLY A 741 -16.37 57.61 5.36
N SER A 742 -17.24 56.76 4.81
CA SER A 742 -18.48 57.15 4.09
C SER A 742 -19.52 57.77 5.03
N GLU A 743 -19.56 57.29 6.28
CA GLU A 743 -20.46 57.73 7.33
C GLU A 743 -20.17 59.19 7.74
N LEU A 744 -18.92 59.66 7.59
CA LEU A 744 -18.56 61.07 7.78
C LEU A 744 -19.21 61.97 6.72
N ALA A 745 -19.23 61.52 5.45
CA ALA A 745 -19.85 62.28 4.37
C ALA A 745 -21.37 62.36 4.54
N GLU A 746 -21.99 61.25 4.95
CA GLU A 746 -23.43 61.18 5.20
C GLU A 746 -23.86 61.99 6.44
N ALA A 747 -23.00 62.06 7.47
CA ALA A 747 -23.20 62.94 8.61
C ALA A 747 -23.01 64.42 8.21
N ALA A 748 -22.01 64.73 7.40
CA ALA A 748 -21.76 66.09 6.90
C ALA A 748 -22.92 66.61 6.04
N GLU A 749 -23.52 65.75 5.20
CA GLU A 749 -24.71 66.09 4.40
C GLU A 749 -25.93 66.36 5.28
N TYR A 750 -26.12 65.56 6.35
CA TYR A 750 -27.17 65.82 7.32
C TYR A 750 -27.00 67.19 8.02
N TYR A 751 -25.77 67.52 8.46
CA TYR A 751 -25.49 68.84 9.05
C TYR A 751 -25.59 69.99 8.06
N LYS A 752 -25.31 69.76 6.77
CA LYS A 752 -25.48 70.75 5.70
C LYS A 752 -26.94 71.19 5.53
N ASN A 753 -27.87 70.29 5.81
CA ASN A 753 -29.31 70.59 5.78
C ASN A 753 -29.79 71.33 7.04
N LEU A 754 -28.96 71.41 8.10
CA LEU A 754 -29.26 72.10 9.35
C LEU A 754 -28.58 73.47 9.39
N ASN A 755 -29.36 74.51 9.72
CA ASN A 755 -28.84 75.87 9.84
C ASN A 755 -27.96 76.01 11.09
N GLY A 756 -26.75 76.59 10.94
CA GLY A 756 -25.87 76.94 12.07
C GLY A 756 -24.77 75.93 12.43
N HIS A 757 -24.65 74.80 11.72
CA HIS A 757 -23.60 73.80 11.96
C HIS A 757 -22.52 73.77 10.86
N ALA A 758 -22.16 74.94 10.31
CA ALA A 758 -21.20 75.06 9.22
C ALA A 758 -19.81 74.49 9.58
N ASP A 759 -19.32 74.79 10.78
CA ASP A 759 -18.00 74.36 11.26
C ASP A 759 -17.91 72.83 11.34
N LYS A 760 -18.98 72.19 11.85
CA LYS A 760 -19.07 70.72 11.97
C LYS A 760 -19.13 70.07 10.57
N THR A 761 -19.86 70.65 9.63
CA THR A 761 -19.92 70.15 8.24
C THR A 761 -18.57 70.22 7.54
N VAL A 762 -17.86 71.36 7.63
CA VAL A 762 -16.52 71.51 7.03
C VAL A 762 -15.54 70.52 7.66
N MET A 763 -15.54 70.41 8.99
CA MET A 763 -14.69 69.47 9.72
C MET A 763 -14.95 68.02 9.31
N LEU A 764 -16.20 67.61 9.19
CA LEU A 764 -16.56 66.23 8.83
C LEU A 764 -16.19 65.91 7.37
N TYR A 765 -16.46 66.80 6.41
CA TYR A 765 -16.03 66.60 5.01
C TYR A 765 -14.50 66.57 4.87
N HIS A 766 -13.78 67.39 5.64
CA HIS A 766 -12.32 67.37 5.66
C HIS A 766 -11.80 66.03 6.16
N LYS A 767 -12.30 65.56 7.31
CA LYS A 767 -11.92 64.26 7.87
C LYS A 767 -12.36 63.06 7.03
N ALA A 768 -13.39 63.22 6.20
CA ALA A 768 -13.83 62.21 5.22
C ALA A 768 -12.90 62.11 4.00
N GLY A 769 -11.89 62.98 3.86
CA GLY A 769 -11.04 63.07 2.67
C GLY A 769 -11.72 63.72 1.47
N MET A 770 -12.95 64.22 1.63
CA MET A 770 -13.69 64.96 0.59
C MET A 770 -13.27 66.42 0.55
N VAL A 771 -11.97 66.65 0.34
CA VAL A 771 -11.34 67.97 0.43
C VAL A 771 -12.00 68.99 -0.51
N GLY A 772 -12.39 68.58 -1.72
CA GLY A 772 -13.08 69.45 -2.66
C GLY A 772 -14.44 69.94 -2.15
N SER A 773 -15.23 69.07 -1.52
CA SER A 773 -16.55 69.45 -0.98
C SER A 773 -16.42 70.26 0.32
N ALA A 774 -15.44 69.92 1.15
CA ALA A 774 -15.09 70.67 2.36
C ALA A 774 -14.69 72.11 2.01
N LEU A 775 -13.83 72.27 1.01
CA LEU A 775 -13.38 73.56 0.49
C LEU A 775 -14.56 74.37 -0.06
N ASP A 776 -15.37 73.79 -0.96
CA ASP A 776 -16.51 74.48 -1.56
C ASP A 776 -17.51 74.98 -0.51
N TYR A 777 -17.76 74.19 0.54
CA TYR A 777 -18.69 74.54 1.61
C TYR A 777 -18.09 75.56 2.59
N ALA A 778 -16.80 75.44 2.92
CA ALA A 778 -16.09 76.43 3.74
C ALA A 778 -16.01 77.80 3.06
N CYS A 779 -15.81 77.82 1.74
CA CYS A 779 -15.85 79.04 0.92
C CYS A 779 -17.24 79.69 0.94
N LYS A 780 -18.31 78.90 0.80
CA LYS A 780 -19.69 79.39 0.84
C LYS A 780 -20.10 79.95 2.20
N THR A 781 -19.57 79.39 3.28
CA THR A 781 -19.93 79.74 4.66
C THR A 781 -18.95 80.70 5.33
N GLY A 782 -17.85 81.06 4.67
CA GLY A 782 -16.87 82.06 5.15
C GLY A 782 -15.98 81.56 6.29
N GLN A 783 -15.68 80.26 6.35
CA GLN A 783 -14.91 79.64 7.45
C GLN A 783 -13.40 79.64 7.17
N PHE A 784 -12.76 80.80 7.33
CA PHE A 784 -11.35 81.02 6.96
C PHE A 784 -10.34 80.20 7.79
N GLY A 785 -10.60 79.99 9.09
CA GLY A 785 -9.70 79.21 9.93
C GLY A 785 -9.62 77.72 9.55
N ALA A 786 -10.72 77.15 9.04
CA ALA A 786 -10.72 75.78 8.53
C ALA A 786 -10.04 75.67 7.15
N LEU A 787 -10.16 76.72 6.32
CA LEU A 787 -9.57 76.78 4.99
C LEU A 787 -8.04 76.77 5.02
N ASP A 788 -7.43 77.49 5.97
CA ASP A 788 -5.96 77.52 6.13
C ASP A 788 -5.40 76.13 6.52
N LEU A 789 -6.11 75.37 7.36
CA LEU A 789 -5.73 74.00 7.74
C LEU A 789 -5.83 73.03 6.56
N ILE A 790 -6.92 73.12 5.79
CA ILE A 790 -7.13 72.30 4.58
C ILE A 790 -6.02 72.57 3.55
N ALA A 791 -5.59 73.84 3.42
CA ALA A 791 -4.58 74.24 2.46
C ALA A 791 -3.19 73.65 2.75
N GLN A 792 -2.84 73.46 4.02
CA GLN A 792 -1.54 72.95 4.45
C GLN A 792 -1.39 71.43 4.19
N GLU A 793 -2.49 70.69 4.14
CA GLU A 793 -2.47 69.23 3.88
C GLU A 793 -2.46 68.86 2.39
N LEU A 794 -2.74 69.82 1.49
CA LEU A 794 -2.75 69.61 0.04
C LEU A 794 -1.32 69.46 -0.51
N ASN A 795 -1.08 68.40 -1.28
CA ASN A 795 0.24 68.06 -1.86
C ASN A 795 0.14 67.59 -3.33
N GLU A 796 1.28 67.29 -3.96
CA GLU A 796 1.39 66.85 -5.36
C GLU A 796 0.59 65.57 -5.70
N LYS A 797 0.19 64.77 -4.71
CA LYS A 797 -0.60 63.54 -4.91
C LYS A 797 -2.11 63.78 -4.89
N SER A 798 -2.56 65.00 -4.59
CA SER A 798 -3.98 65.35 -4.51
C SER A 798 -4.60 65.58 -5.89
N ASP A 799 -5.93 65.44 -6.02
CA ASP A 799 -6.60 65.57 -7.31
C ASP A 799 -6.36 66.94 -7.99
N PRO A 800 -5.89 66.98 -9.25
CA PRO A 800 -5.59 68.24 -9.96
C PRO A 800 -6.77 69.22 -10.05
N SER A 801 -8.00 68.71 -10.07
CA SER A 801 -9.22 69.53 -10.14
C SER A 801 -9.54 70.25 -8.83
N VAL A 802 -9.21 69.66 -7.68
CA VAL A 802 -9.38 70.26 -6.35
C VAL A 802 -8.30 71.32 -6.12
N LEU A 803 -7.06 70.99 -6.49
CA LEU A 803 -5.91 71.91 -6.40
C LEU A 803 -6.11 73.18 -7.24
N THR A 804 -6.65 73.05 -8.45
CA THR A 804 -6.96 74.19 -9.32
C THR A 804 -8.03 75.09 -8.72
N ARG A 805 -9.10 74.51 -8.16
CA ARG A 805 -10.18 75.27 -7.50
C ARG A 805 -9.69 75.96 -6.22
N ALA A 806 -8.90 75.28 -5.40
CA ALA A 806 -8.25 75.86 -4.23
C ALA A 806 -7.37 77.05 -4.60
N ALA A 807 -6.53 76.92 -5.64
CA ALA A 807 -5.67 78.00 -6.10
C ALA A 807 -6.44 79.24 -6.60
N GLN A 808 -7.55 79.05 -7.31
CA GLN A 808 -8.41 80.17 -7.73
C GLN A 808 -8.99 80.92 -6.53
N PHE A 809 -9.36 80.20 -5.47
CA PHE A 809 -9.88 80.78 -4.25
C PHE A 809 -8.82 81.53 -3.44
N PHE A 810 -7.64 80.93 -3.22
CA PHE A 810 -6.53 81.60 -2.53
C PHE A 810 -6.01 82.83 -3.28
N SER A 811 -6.02 82.79 -4.62
CA SER A 811 -5.74 83.97 -5.45
C SER A 811 -6.79 85.08 -5.28
N SER A 812 -8.06 84.73 -5.07
CA SER A 812 -9.11 85.73 -4.81
C SER A 812 -8.95 86.38 -3.42
N ASN A 813 -8.39 85.64 -2.45
CA ASN A 813 -8.18 86.08 -1.07
C ASN A 813 -6.79 86.67 -0.79
N GLN A 814 -6.05 87.09 -1.83
CA GLN A 814 -4.71 87.72 -1.72
C GLN A 814 -3.60 86.82 -1.14
N GLN A 815 -3.83 85.51 -0.96
CA GLN A 815 -2.79 84.55 -0.60
C GLN A 815 -2.18 83.95 -1.88
N ASP A 816 -1.47 84.79 -2.63
CA ASP A 816 -1.01 84.43 -3.98
C ASP A 816 0.14 83.40 -3.97
N ARG A 817 0.95 83.37 -2.91
CA ARG A 817 2.05 82.41 -2.76
C ARG A 817 1.55 80.97 -2.65
N THR A 818 0.54 80.72 -1.81
CA THR A 818 -0.05 79.38 -1.64
C THR A 818 -0.84 78.98 -2.88
N ALA A 819 -1.50 79.93 -3.55
CA ALA A 819 -2.17 79.70 -4.83
C ALA A 819 -1.21 79.20 -5.93
N VAL A 820 -0.01 79.82 -6.06
CA VAL A 820 1.01 79.34 -7.00
C VAL A 820 1.48 77.93 -6.64
N GLN A 821 1.76 77.66 -5.37
CA GLN A 821 2.20 76.34 -4.91
C GLN A 821 1.18 75.24 -5.24
N LEU A 822 -0.11 75.50 -5.03
CA LEU A 822 -1.19 74.55 -5.35
C LEU A 822 -1.36 74.31 -6.86
N LEU A 823 -1.18 75.32 -7.72
CA LEU A 823 -1.21 75.15 -9.18
C LEU A 823 -0.04 74.31 -9.70
N VAL A 824 1.13 74.44 -9.05
CA VAL A 824 2.30 73.63 -9.34
C VAL A 824 2.05 72.17 -8.98
N PHE A 825 1.48 71.91 -7.80
CA PHE A 825 1.05 70.56 -7.40
C PHE A 825 0.00 69.96 -8.36
N ALA A 826 -0.87 70.79 -8.96
CA ALA A 826 -1.85 70.36 -9.97
C ALA A 826 -1.24 70.06 -11.36
N LYS A 827 0.09 70.22 -11.53
CA LYS A 827 0.82 70.11 -12.81
C LYS A 827 0.37 71.12 -13.88
N ARG A 828 -0.34 72.20 -13.50
CA ARG A 828 -0.75 73.30 -14.39
C ARG A 828 0.31 74.40 -14.41
N TYR A 829 1.53 74.04 -14.82
CA TYR A 829 2.70 74.93 -14.76
C TYR A 829 2.52 76.22 -15.57
N ASN A 830 1.90 76.14 -16.75
CA ASN A 830 1.64 77.31 -17.59
C ASN A 830 0.76 78.35 -16.86
N GLU A 831 -0.26 77.91 -16.12
CA GLU A 831 -1.13 78.82 -15.36
C GLU A 831 -0.46 79.36 -14.10
N ALA A 832 0.35 78.53 -13.42
CA ALA A 832 1.15 78.96 -12.28
C ALA A 832 2.13 80.08 -12.67
N VAL A 833 2.83 79.92 -13.79
CA VAL A 833 3.79 80.92 -14.30
C VAL A 833 3.09 82.20 -14.76
N GLN A 834 1.92 82.09 -15.38
CA GLN A 834 1.10 83.26 -15.70
C GLN A 834 0.62 84.00 -14.44
N LEU A 835 0.28 83.27 -13.36
CA LEU A 835 -0.13 83.88 -12.11
C LEU A 835 1.05 84.60 -11.42
N CYS A 836 2.25 84.02 -11.47
CA CYS A 836 3.49 84.68 -11.02
C CYS A 836 3.77 85.98 -11.80
N LEU A 837 3.61 85.97 -13.12
CA LEU A 837 3.80 87.16 -13.97
C LEU A 837 2.76 88.25 -13.68
N LYS A 838 1.49 87.88 -13.48
CA LYS A 838 0.39 88.83 -13.26
C LYS A 838 0.42 89.48 -11.89
N LYS A 839 0.72 88.71 -10.83
CA LYS A 839 0.66 89.17 -9.44
C LYS A 839 2.02 89.39 -8.77
N ASN A 840 3.10 89.21 -9.54
CA ASN A 840 4.49 89.43 -9.12
C ASN A 840 4.90 88.65 -7.85
N VAL A 841 4.65 87.33 -7.84
CA VAL A 841 5.02 86.45 -6.72
C VAL A 841 6.50 86.06 -6.82
N ILE A 842 7.30 86.40 -5.79
CA ILE A 842 8.76 86.18 -5.77
C ILE A 842 9.10 84.68 -5.87
N ILE A 843 9.91 84.32 -6.86
CA ILE A 843 10.42 82.96 -7.06
C ILE A 843 11.59 82.70 -6.10
N THR A 844 11.35 81.87 -5.09
CA THR A 844 12.36 81.38 -4.14
C THR A 844 12.94 80.05 -4.61
N GLU A 845 14.10 79.65 -4.09
CA GLU A 845 14.78 78.40 -4.48
C GLU A 845 13.91 77.15 -4.32
N GLU A 846 13.06 77.10 -3.29
CA GLU A 846 12.06 76.04 -3.08
C GLU A 846 10.97 76.04 -4.17
N LEU A 847 10.48 77.21 -4.56
CA LEU A 847 9.46 77.36 -5.60
C LEU A 847 10.03 77.08 -7.00
N ASP A 848 11.29 77.45 -7.24
CA ASP A 848 12.03 77.17 -8.47
C ASP A 848 12.23 75.66 -8.70
N ASN A 849 12.55 74.92 -7.63
CA ASN A 849 12.67 73.46 -7.67
C ASN A 849 11.30 72.79 -7.86
N LEU A 850 10.23 73.31 -7.26
CA LEU A 850 8.86 72.80 -7.44
C LEU A 850 8.27 73.08 -8.83
N LEU A 851 8.53 74.26 -9.40
CA LEU A 851 8.17 74.63 -10.78
C LEU A 851 8.94 73.82 -11.83
N THR A 852 10.06 73.20 -11.42
CA THR A 852 10.98 72.46 -12.31
C THR A 852 11.28 71.05 -11.78
N PRO A 853 10.29 70.14 -11.71
CA PRO A 853 10.53 68.80 -11.21
C PRO A 853 11.36 67.96 -12.21
N ASN A 854 12.21 67.06 -11.69
CA ASN A 854 13.03 66.15 -12.51
C ASN A 854 12.18 65.18 -13.37
N ASN A 855 10.91 64.95 -13.02
CA ASN A 855 9.95 64.11 -13.76
C ASN A 855 9.22 64.88 -14.89
N LEU A 856 9.98 65.62 -15.69
CA LEU A 856 9.51 66.31 -16.90
C LEU A 856 9.49 65.41 -18.16
N GLU A 857 9.59 64.09 -17.99
CA GLU A 857 9.64 63.12 -19.10
C GLU A 857 8.28 62.93 -19.80
N SER A 858 7.16 63.37 -19.21
CA SER A 858 5.82 63.21 -19.81
C SER A 858 5.33 64.41 -20.63
N LEU A 859 6.08 65.51 -20.74
CA LEU A 859 5.74 66.66 -21.61
C LEU A 859 6.52 66.63 -22.92
N SER A 860 5.92 67.16 -24.00
CA SER A 860 6.61 67.26 -25.29
C SER A 860 7.83 68.20 -25.19
N SER A 861 8.90 67.87 -25.91
CA SER A 861 10.17 68.64 -25.88
C SER A 861 9.99 70.14 -26.13
N LYS A 862 8.99 70.52 -26.95
CA LYS A 862 8.65 71.92 -27.26
C LYS A 862 7.93 72.64 -26.12
N GLU A 863 6.98 71.99 -25.45
CA GLU A 863 6.25 72.62 -24.33
C GLU A 863 7.17 72.85 -23.12
N ARG A 864 8.14 71.95 -22.92
CA ARG A 864 9.17 72.09 -21.88
C ARG A 864 10.07 73.30 -22.12
N SER A 865 10.55 73.52 -23.35
CA SER A 865 11.40 74.69 -23.66
C SER A 865 10.62 76.00 -23.51
N THR A 866 9.35 76.04 -23.95
CA THR A 866 8.52 77.24 -23.81
C THR A 866 8.20 77.57 -22.35
N LEU A 867 7.96 76.56 -21.51
CA LEU A 867 7.71 76.77 -20.07
C LEU A 867 8.95 77.33 -19.38
N LEU A 868 10.14 76.77 -19.65
CA LEU A 868 11.40 77.20 -19.06
C LEU A 868 11.77 78.65 -19.46
N GLU A 869 11.50 79.04 -20.70
CA GLU A 869 11.66 80.43 -21.15
C GLU A 869 10.70 81.39 -20.44
N GLN A 870 9.45 80.98 -20.18
CA GLN A 870 8.49 81.81 -19.44
C GLN A 870 8.89 81.98 -17.97
N ILE A 871 9.41 80.93 -17.33
CA ILE A 871 9.97 81.01 -15.97
C ILE A 871 11.19 81.94 -15.94
N ALA A 872 12.10 81.82 -16.92
CA ALA A 872 13.29 82.65 -17.01
C ALA A 872 12.96 84.14 -17.20
N LYS A 873 11.93 84.46 -18.01
CA LYS A 873 11.38 85.82 -18.15
C LYS A 873 10.79 86.36 -16.86
N CYS A 874 10.10 85.52 -16.08
CA CYS A 874 9.58 85.90 -14.76
C CYS A 874 10.72 86.24 -13.78
N CYS A 875 11.78 85.42 -13.72
CA CYS A 875 12.97 85.68 -12.90
C CYS A 875 13.71 86.96 -13.32
N LEU A 876 13.77 87.27 -14.62
CA LEU A 876 14.33 88.53 -15.15
C LEU A 876 13.54 89.75 -14.68
N GLN A 877 12.20 89.69 -14.72
CA GLN A 877 11.34 90.77 -14.22
C GLN A 877 11.49 91.00 -12.71
N GLN A 878 11.83 89.95 -11.96
CA GLN A 878 12.09 90.00 -10.52
C GLN A 878 13.54 90.33 -10.17
N SER A 879 14.38 90.68 -11.16
CA SER A 879 15.81 90.99 -11.01
C SER A 879 16.67 89.83 -10.45
N ASN A 880 16.20 88.58 -10.56
CA ASN A 880 16.92 87.40 -10.12
C ASN A 880 17.69 86.75 -11.28
N TYR A 881 18.74 87.44 -11.73
CA TYR A 881 19.50 87.10 -12.95
C TYR A 881 20.17 85.72 -12.91
N HIS A 882 20.62 85.27 -11.73
CA HIS A 882 21.30 83.98 -11.57
C HIS A 882 20.38 82.79 -11.91
N PHE A 883 19.13 82.82 -11.44
CA PHE A 883 18.15 81.78 -11.75
C PHE A 883 17.62 81.90 -13.19
N ALA A 884 17.47 83.13 -13.71
CA ALA A 884 17.07 83.35 -15.10
C ALA A 884 18.07 82.71 -16.09
N ALA A 885 19.38 82.98 -15.92
CA ALA A 885 20.43 82.40 -16.77
C ALA A 885 20.46 80.86 -16.69
N LYS A 886 20.29 80.30 -15.49
CA LYS A 886 20.21 78.83 -15.28
C LYS A 886 19.05 78.20 -16.06
N LYS A 887 17.86 78.82 -16.06
CA LYS A 887 16.68 78.28 -16.77
C LYS A 887 16.74 78.46 -18.29
N PHE A 888 17.24 79.59 -18.80
CA PHE A 888 17.50 79.76 -20.25
C PHE A 888 18.46 78.69 -20.78
N THR A 889 19.50 78.38 -20.00
CA THR A 889 20.46 77.32 -20.33
C THR A 889 19.78 75.94 -20.36
N GLN A 890 18.91 75.63 -19.39
CA GLN A 890 18.16 74.37 -19.34
C GLN A 890 17.10 74.22 -20.46
N ALA A 891 16.62 75.34 -21.03
CA ALA A 891 15.74 75.36 -22.21
C ALA A 891 16.48 75.08 -23.53
N GLY A 892 17.82 75.01 -23.51
CA GLY A 892 18.66 74.83 -24.69
C GLY A 892 19.03 76.14 -25.41
N ASN A 893 18.61 77.28 -24.85
CA ASN A 893 18.79 78.59 -25.46
C ASN A 893 20.05 79.27 -24.89
N LYS A 894 21.23 78.85 -25.39
CA LYS A 894 22.55 79.33 -24.91
C LYS A 894 22.85 80.80 -25.24
N LEU A 895 22.05 81.41 -26.12
CA LEU A 895 22.29 82.79 -26.60
C LEU A 895 21.65 83.87 -25.71
N GLU A 896 20.62 83.54 -24.93
CA GLU A 896 19.96 84.49 -24.01
C GLU A 896 20.43 84.36 -22.55
N GLY A 897 21.34 83.43 -22.24
CA GLY A 897 21.80 83.13 -20.87
C GLY A 897 23.05 83.90 -20.40
N HIS A 898 23.57 84.84 -21.19
CA HIS A 898 24.76 85.64 -20.87
C HIS A 898 24.44 87.10 -20.59
#